data_AF-A0A9X2F944-F1
#
_entry.id   AF-A0A9X2F944-F1
#
_cell.length_a   1.000
_cell.length_b   1.000
_cell.length_c   1.000
_cell.angle_alpha   90.00
_cell.angle_beta   90.00
_cell.angle_gamma   90.00
#
_symmetry.space_group_name_H-M   'P 1'
#
loop_
_entity.id
_entity.type
_entity.pdbx_description
1 polymer ?
#
loop_
_entity_poly.entity_id
_entity_poly.type
_entity_poly.pdbx_seq_one_letter_code
_entity_poly.pdbx_strand_id
1 'polypeptide(L)'
;MLASCSAVVTPHASAQLPSGTWQYQWGDEFGGSALDGTKWHNGYPEWGMSSAAPTQIRQDLATVDDGALTLTATRVSEGGAEPFAGGMISTYQKNYFNGGYIEARILLPDTPGSWPAFWGLYDGWPPEADIMEYPIDTAAGSGYSQDEYHTAFHYRNTSGGNSAGAGKVNPGGAGDLGGAYHNFGMEWREDDWVGFYFDGQLVGQFGDDASIAQMQRMYLILNYAVAGWPGTPNLTEWPIGHRDETKVDWVRVWKQEAGSSSNWSYTGTSEYVQWDAVSNWSNGSPNLGGVAASFDTVSAAEQRIDWSGRRTLSVMNFDGDTRYRFGFNDDRLVLGPGNNGSQKSTINIASTSTAEHEVLATLEFAGGLDINNNSTQPLLLTGDVNGGGGSVRVRGPGVVSFDGSNSYTADTYIGTGQDQGIARARGQNAFGVGGTVVIGEAGNATTARIELENNALVSNNIAFRGRTNSSPAIVNKSGNNTISGTLNVEFGGSTYLLRSEAGQLTLSGGVALTAGTDMGNRNITLDGAGDGVIRGDILNGPRTSLTITKTGTGIWTLTGNNSYSGTTTVAEGTLAFSGSTGQGATSVAAGATLAGSGTVFGNLSAQSGAVIRVGSAGLTSKVAGEVIDDFDGYNNGRNQNIGAHANGDVTGGVWDGVFDGTGAAQVVDNAGSGDNSLLVYGAPSSGGAGWRGGVTSLAEGYARDFSLLDGQTATYFFQVMNEGNAFADTMIGLTARTTTIDVNDAWQDYSVMPYVNGNPGSTNLNVYGDNGTGGLITPLTDGLWQNIWLVVDNATKTFDVYTSAGTDAGTLALSDVEFGRMTDPVDLEAFGVMGREDGRVRVDNIYHLSGVDITNPLAPELPAGEILSVQGNLTLGGATLEVDLDANTHDTIEVLGTANLDGVLAISLEEGFHPAVGEGFTLLSASAISGTLMLGGPDGSRFTLANSTATELILTCLGGLPGDFNSDGVVDLADYVVWRNNLGAPESVLPAGSSDDANSVVDAGDYATWKVHFGQMSNVGSVGRSFAGAVEVPEPSALWLLTLSAALFRLRRRV
;
A
#
# COMPACT_ATOMS: atom_id res chain seq x y z
N MET A 1 -15.26 72.19 -58.04
CA MET A 1 -16.02 70.92 -58.10
C MET A 1 -15.07 69.82 -58.52
N LEU A 2 -14.63 68.99 -57.58
CA LEU A 2 -14.17 67.62 -57.79
C LEU A 2 -14.60 66.88 -56.51
N ALA A 3 -15.62 66.04 -56.63
CA ALA A 3 -16.15 65.23 -55.55
C ALA A 3 -15.25 63.98 -55.41
N SER A 4 -14.73 63.76 -54.21
CA SER A 4 -14.11 62.49 -53.82
C SER A 4 -15.21 61.47 -53.54
N CYS A 5 -15.28 60.41 -54.35
CA CYS A 5 -16.04 59.21 -54.00
C CYS A 5 -15.36 58.54 -52.80
N SER A 6 -16.03 58.53 -51.65
CA SER A 6 -15.75 57.56 -50.58
C SER A 6 -16.39 56.24 -50.99
N ALA A 7 -15.59 55.19 -51.12
CA ALA A 7 -16.09 53.83 -51.25
C ALA A 7 -16.94 53.51 -50.01
N VAL A 8 -18.16 53.03 -50.24
CA VAL A 8 -19.04 52.51 -49.18
C VAL A 8 -18.45 51.17 -48.76
N VAL A 9 -17.83 51.11 -47.58
CA VAL A 9 -17.45 49.85 -46.94
C VAL A 9 -18.73 49.24 -46.39
N THR A 10 -19.20 48.15 -47.00
CA THR A 10 -20.27 47.33 -46.45
C THR A 10 -19.79 46.74 -45.13
N PRO A 11 -20.51 46.88 -44.00
CA PRO A 11 -20.11 46.25 -42.76
C PRO A 11 -20.07 44.71 -42.93
N HIS A 12 -18.94 44.08 -42.60
CA HIS A 12 -18.83 42.62 -42.57
C HIS A 12 -19.84 42.04 -41.56
N ALA A 13 -20.33 40.83 -41.84
CA ALA A 13 -21.20 40.12 -40.91
C ALA A 13 -20.47 39.87 -39.57
N SER A 14 -21.21 39.94 -38.46
CA SER A 14 -20.67 39.66 -37.13
C SER A 14 -20.41 38.17 -36.96
N ALA A 15 -19.35 37.84 -36.23
CA ALA A 15 -19.05 36.48 -35.80
C ALA A 15 -20.12 35.95 -34.82
N GLN A 16 -20.30 34.64 -34.78
CA GLN A 16 -21.30 33.98 -33.93
C GLN A 16 -20.62 33.11 -32.89
N LEU A 17 -20.08 33.76 -31.85
CA LEU A 17 -19.27 33.10 -30.82
C LEU A 17 -20.12 32.19 -29.91
N PRO A 18 -19.56 31.08 -29.41
CA PRO A 18 -20.14 30.28 -28.34
C PRO A 18 -20.34 31.10 -27.05
N SER A 19 -21.15 30.58 -26.12
CA SER A 19 -21.38 31.24 -24.83
C SER A 19 -20.08 31.50 -24.07
N GLY A 20 -19.86 32.74 -23.65
CA GLY A 20 -18.67 33.15 -22.90
C GLY A 20 -18.31 34.61 -23.17
N THR A 21 -17.38 35.15 -22.40
CA THR A 21 -16.74 36.43 -22.72
C THR A 21 -15.51 36.15 -23.58
N TRP A 22 -15.38 36.80 -24.73
CA TRP A 22 -14.33 36.50 -25.72
C TRP A 22 -13.56 37.76 -26.12
N GLN A 23 -12.23 37.69 -26.07
CA GLN A 23 -11.31 38.70 -26.57
C GLN A 23 -10.90 38.40 -28.00
N TYR A 24 -11.08 39.38 -28.89
CA TYR A 24 -10.50 39.32 -30.22
C TYR A 24 -8.97 39.29 -30.13
N GLN A 25 -8.34 38.27 -30.71
CA GLN A 25 -6.89 38.09 -30.69
C GLN A 25 -6.27 38.49 -32.03
N TRP A 26 -6.84 37.99 -33.12
CA TRP A 26 -6.27 38.14 -34.45
C TRP A 26 -7.34 37.96 -35.51
N GLY A 27 -7.13 38.51 -36.70
CA GLY A 27 -7.97 38.26 -37.85
C GLY A 27 -7.58 39.06 -39.07
N ASP A 28 -8.19 38.72 -40.19
CA ASP A 28 -8.08 39.45 -41.44
C ASP A 28 -9.46 39.61 -42.09
N GLU A 29 -9.79 40.87 -42.38
CA GLU A 29 -11.04 41.27 -43.03
C GLU A 29 -10.86 41.42 -44.55
N PHE A 30 -9.65 41.18 -45.06
CA PHE A 30 -9.29 41.28 -46.48
C PHE A 30 -9.67 42.62 -47.16
N GLY A 31 -9.80 43.70 -46.39
CA GLY A 31 -10.19 45.04 -46.88
C GLY A 31 -9.12 45.79 -47.70
N GLY A 32 -7.99 45.15 -48.00
CA GLY A 32 -6.91 45.70 -48.83
C GLY A 32 -7.13 45.48 -50.33
N SER A 33 -6.13 45.83 -51.13
CA SER A 33 -6.11 45.56 -52.58
C SER A 33 -5.10 44.47 -52.98
N ALA A 34 -4.55 43.75 -51.99
CA ALA A 34 -3.59 42.69 -52.13
C ALA A 34 -3.52 41.87 -50.83
N LEU A 35 -3.04 40.63 -50.91
CA LEU A 35 -2.82 39.76 -49.76
C LEU A 35 -1.80 40.37 -48.79
N ASP A 36 -2.12 40.41 -47.50
CA ASP A 36 -1.22 40.91 -46.46
C ASP A 36 -0.12 39.88 -46.15
N GLY A 37 1.06 40.06 -46.75
CA GLY A 37 2.23 39.20 -46.55
C GLY A 37 2.82 39.21 -45.13
N THR A 38 2.34 40.09 -44.23
CA THR A 38 2.69 40.05 -42.81
C THR A 38 1.85 39.04 -42.04
N LYS A 39 0.63 38.74 -42.52
CA LYS A 39 -0.30 37.78 -41.94
C LYS A 39 -0.26 36.43 -42.63
N TRP A 40 -0.07 36.43 -43.95
CA TRP A 40 -0.20 35.24 -44.79
C TRP A 40 1.08 34.93 -45.57
N HIS A 41 1.39 33.65 -45.64
CA HIS A 41 2.25 33.04 -46.64
C HIS A 41 1.41 32.62 -47.84
N ASN A 42 1.87 32.91 -49.07
CA ASN A 42 1.15 32.59 -50.30
C ASN A 42 1.77 31.35 -50.97
N GLY A 43 0.99 30.28 -51.11
CA GLY A 43 1.42 28.99 -51.63
C GLY A 43 1.81 27.97 -50.55
N TYR A 44 2.50 26.91 -50.95
CA TYR A 44 2.88 25.81 -50.05
C TYR A 44 3.72 26.28 -48.85
N PRO A 45 3.41 25.81 -47.64
CA PRO A 45 4.32 25.90 -46.50
C PRO A 45 5.67 25.22 -46.81
N GLU A 46 6.81 25.86 -46.46
CA GLU A 46 8.16 25.52 -46.94
C GLU A 46 8.75 24.15 -46.49
N TRP A 47 7.98 23.29 -45.84
CA TRP A 47 8.43 22.01 -45.29
C TRP A 47 8.08 20.79 -46.17
N GLY A 48 7.65 21.03 -47.41
CA GLY A 48 7.68 20.02 -48.49
C GLY A 48 6.41 19.19 -48.69
N MET A 49 5.22 19.75 -48.42
CA MET A 49 3.97 19.08 -48.79
C MET A 49 3.89 18.84 -50.30
N SER A 50 3.75 17.57 -50.70
CA SER A 50 3.15 17.21 -51.98
C SER A 50 1.64 17.07 -51.76
N SER A 51 0.80 17.80 -52.51
CA SER A 51 -0.63 17.50 -52.54
C SER A 51 -0.83 16.05 -52.97
N ALA A 52 -1.61 15.27 -52.21
CA ALA A 52 -2.07 13.96 -52.68
C ALA A 52 -3.17 14.09 -53.76
N ALA A 53 -3.75 15.29 -53.88
CA ALA A 53 -4.69 15.66 -54.93
C ALA A 53 -3.96 16.15 -56.19
N PRO A 54 -4.51 15.93 -57.39
CA PRO A 54 -3.92 16.31 -58.67
C PRO A 54 -4.16 17.80 -58.99
N THR A 55 -4.02 18.68 -57.98
CA THR A 55 -4.07 20.13 -58.07
C THR A 55 -2.73 20.79 -57.70
N GLN A 56 -2.14 21.51 -58.65
CA GLN A 56 -0.95 22.32 -58.43
C GLN A 56 -1.27 23.65 -57.74
N ILE A 57 -0.67 23.92 -56.59
CA ILE A 57 -0.81 25.23 -55.93
C ILE A 57 -0.06 26.31 -56.70
N ARG A 58 -0.74 27.44 -56.95
CA ARG A 58 -0.23 28.60 -57.67
C ARG A 58 -0.50 29.89 -56.92
N GLN A 59 0.55 30.69 -56.72
CA GLN A 59 0.47 31.95 -55.97
C GLN A 59 -0.41 33.01 -56.64
N ASP A 60 -0.55 32.97 -57.96
CA ASP A 60 -1.38 33.91 -58.73
C ASP A 60 -2.89 33.60 -58.66
N LEU A 61 -3.28 32.53 -57.95
CA LEU A 61 -4.67 32.11 -57.76
C LEU A 61 -5.21 32.41 -56.35
N ALA A 62 -4.44 33.13 -55.52
CA ALA A 62 -4.91 33.72 -54.27
C ALA A 62 -4.83 35.25 -54.40
N THR A 63 -5.98 35.90 -54.46
CA THR A 63 -6.08 37.35 -54.71
C THR A 63 -6.99 38.01 -53.68
N VAL A 64 -6.75 39.29 -53.39
CA VAL A 64 -7.57 40.09 -52.47
C VAL A 64 -8.01 41.34 -53.21
N ASP A 65 -9.33 41.46 -53.39
CA ASP A 65 -10.01 42.62 -53.93
C ASP A 65 -11.44 42.69 -53.35
N ASP A 66 -12.10 43.84 -53.53
CA ASP A 66 -13.50 44.06 -53.14
C ASP A 66 -13.89 43.60 -51.72
N GLY A 67 -12.93 43.62 -50.79
CA GLY A 67 -13.14 43.26 -49.38
C GLY A 67 -13.18 41.76 -49.08
N ALA A 68 -12.67 40.91 -49.96
CA ALA A 68 -12.59 39.46 -49.74
C ALA A 68 -11.30 38.86 -50.30
N LEU A 69 -10.89 37.73 -49.73
CA LEU A 69 -9.95 36.82 -50.37
C LEU A 69 -10.70 35.98 -51.40
N THR A 70 -10.20 35.91 -52.62
CA THR A 70 -10.65 34.95 -53.65
C THR A 70 -9.56 33.91 -53.86
N LEU A 71 -9.89 32.64 -53.61
CA LEU A 71 -9.10 31.49 -54.02
C LEU A 71 -9.73 30.92 -55.30
N THR A 72 -8.97 30.89 -56.37
CA THR A 72 -9.44 30.36 -57.67
C THR A 72 -8.89 28.96 -57.89
N ALA A 73 -9.75 28.05 -58.34
CA ALA A 73 -9.35 26.77 -58.93
C ALA A 73 -9.52 26.82 -60.45
N THR A 74 -8.61 26.21 -61.20
CA THR A 74 -8.66 26.20 -62.66
C THR A 74 -8.05 24.95 -63.26
N ARG A 75 -8.60 24.46 -64.39
CA ARG A 75 -7.99 23.38 -65.15
C ARG A 75 -6.96 23.93 -66.14
N VAL A 76 -5.72 23.47 -66.04
CA VAL A 76 -4.57 24.03 -66.78
C VAL A 76 -4.06 23.15 -67.92
N SER A 77 -4.39 21.86 -67.95
CA SER A 77 -3.96 20.96 -69.04
C SER A 77 -4.93 19.79 -69.32
N GLU A 78 -4.72 19.13 -70.47
CA GLU A 78 -5.42 17.88 -70.86
C GLU A 78 -4.80 16.61 -70.21
N GLY A 79 -3.61 16.70 -69.62
CA GLY A 79 -2.90 15.60 -68.98
C GLY A 79 -1.64 16.03 -68.20
N GLY A 80 -1.14 15.15 -67.33
CA GLY A 80 -0.06 15.40 -66.35
C GLY A 80 -0.43 14.81 -64.98
N ALA A 81 0.50 14.82 -64.01
CA ALA A 81 0.19 14.42 -62.64
C ALA A 81 -0.84 15.36 -61.97
N GLU A 82 -0.82 16.65 -62.35
CA GLU A 82 -1.62 17.73 -61.76
C GLU A 82 -2.32 18.56 -62.88
N PRO A 83 -3.46 18.12 -63.46
CA PRO A 83 -4.14 18.85 -64.53
C PRO A 83 -4.93 20.09 -64.03
N PHE A 84 -5.06 20.26 -62.71
CA PHE A 84 -5.72 21.39 -62.07
C PHE A 84 -4.70 22.27 -61.34
N ALA A 85 -5.06 23.53 -61.09
CA ALA A 85 -4.31 24.44 -60.25
C ALA A 85 -5.24 25.22 -59.30
N GLY A 86 -4.76 25.53 -58.10
CA GLY A 86 -5.55 26.15 -57.04
C GLY A 86 -4.78 27.20 -56.24
N GLY A 87 -5.51 28.13 -55.62
CA GLY A 87 -4.97 29.08 -54.65
C GLY A 87 -4.79 28.47 -53.26
N MET A 88 -3.77 28.91 -52.52
CA MET A 88 -3.55 28.55 -51.12
C MET A 88 -2.87 29.69 -50.37
N ILE A 89 -3.31 29.94 -49.15
CA ILE A 89 -2.63 30.81 -48.19
C ILE A 89 -2.54 30.11 -46.84
N SER A 90 -1.53 30.47 -46.03
CA SER A 90 -1.40 29.97 -44.67
C SER A 90 -0.81 31.00 -43.71
N THR A 91 -1.04 30.86 -42.41
CA THR A 91 -0.35 31.67 -41.39
C THR A 91 0.99 31.06 -40.97
N TYR A 92 1.49 30.03 -41.66
CA TYR A 92 2.75 29.35 -41.36
C TYR A 92 3.92 30.34 -41.27
N GLN A 93 4.72 30.25 -40.20
CA GLN A 93 5.80 31.21 -39.85
C GLN A 93 5.36 32.67 -39.65
N LYS A 94 4.06 32.98 -39.72
CA LYS A 94 3.50 34.32 -39.47
C LYS A 94 2.79 34.38 -38.13
N ASN A 95 1.89 33.43 -37.89
CA ASN A 95 1.15 33.33 -36.63
C ASN A 95 0.73 31.89 -36.33
N TYR A 96 0.74 31.56 -35.05
CA TYR A 96 0.32 30.26 -34.51
C TYR A 96 -0.64 30.51 -33.35
N PHE A 97 -1.69 29.71 -33.28
CA PHE A 97 -2.76 29.82 -32.28
C PHE A 97 -2.69 28.66 -31.29
N ASN A 98 -3.03 28.94 -30.04
CA ASN A 98 -3.15 27.95 -28.97
C ASN A 98 -4.48 28.14 -28.21
N GLY A 99 -5.41 27.22 -28.47
CA GLY A 99 -6.79 27.32 -28.03
C GLY A 99 -7.55 28.53 -28.59
N GLY A 100 -8.83 28.62 -28.21
CA GLY A 100 -9.71 29.73 -28.54
C GLY A 100 -10.81 29.35 -29.54
N TYR A 101 -11.51 30.37 -30.05
CA TYR A 101 -12.51 30.23 -31.10
C TYR A 101 -11.95 30.77 -32.40
N ILE A 102 -11.97 29.97 -33.46
CA ILE A 102 -11.45 30.29 -34.79
C ILE A 102 -12.62 30.18 -35.77
N GLU A 103 -12.91 31.24 -36.52
CA GLU A 103 -14.04 31.24 -37.46
C GLU A 103 -13.68 31.95 -38.76
N ALA A 104 -14.18 31.42 -39.88
CA ALA A 104 -14.10 32.08 -41.18
C ALA A 104 -15.46 32.11 -41.85
N ARG A 105 -15.74 33.19 -42.58
CA ARG A 105 -16.96 33.34 -43.37
C ARG A 105 -16.64 33.10 -44.85
N ILE A 106 -17.15 32.00 -45.39
CA ILE A 106 -16.71 31.45 -46.68
C ILE A 106 -17.91 31.27 -47.62
N LEU A 107 -17.78 31.77 -48.84
CA LEU A 107 -18.63 31.49 -49.99
C LEU A 107 -18.13 30.22 -50.67
N LEU A 108 -18.94 29.17 -50.63
CA LEU A 108 -18.58 27.89 -51.21
C LEU A 108 -18.89 27.84 -52.73
N PRO A 109 -18.07 27.13 -53.52
CA PRO A 109 -18.31 26.90 -54.94
C PRO A 109 -19.45 25.89 -55.16
N ASP A 110 -19.95 25.76 -56.39
CA ASP A 110 -21.04 24.85 -56.75
C ASP A 110 -20.65 23.78 -57.81
N THR A 111 -19.41 23.81 -58.32
CA THR A 111 -18.98 22.86 -59.36
C THR A 111 -18.54 21.51 -58.77
N PRO A 112 -19.13 20.37 -59.19
CA PRO A 112 -18.69 19.03 -58.80
C PRO A 112 -17.20 18.78 -59.02
N GLY A 113 -16.56 18.09 -58.07
CA GLY A 113 -15.11 17.86 -58.05
C GLY A 113 -14.30 18.93 -57.30
N SER A 114 -14.96 19.98 -56.82
CA SER A 114 -14.36 21.01 -55.95
C SER A 114 -14.06 20.47 -54.54
N TRP A 115 -12.97 20.95 -53.94
CA TRP A 115 -12.57 20.67 -52.55
C TRP A 115 -11.87 21.90 -51.93
N PRO A 116 -12.61 22.98 -51.62
CA PRO A 116 -12.09 24.03 -50.76
C PRO A 116 -12.00 23.54 -49.31
N ALA A 117 -11.00 24.03 -48.60
CA ALA A 117 -10.73 23.67 -47.21
C ALA A 117 -10.29 24.88 -46.36
N PHE A 118 -10.77 24.91 -45.12
CA PHE A 118 -10.31 25.76 -44.02
C PHE A 118 -9.92 24.88 -42.84
N TRP A 119 -8.64 24.91 -42.49
CA TRP A 119 -8.07 23.92 -41.59
C TRP A 119 -6.85 24.47 -40.84
N GLY A 120 -6.47 23.78 -39.77
CA GLY A 120 -5.32 24.08 -38.92
C GLY A 120 -4.35 22.91 -38.87
N LEU A 121 -3.05 23.21 -38.89
CA LEU A 121 -2.01 22.19 -38.90
C LEU A 121 -0.90 22.51 -37.89
N TYR A 122 -0.35 21.48 -37.27
CA TYR A 122 0.85 21.56 -36.43
C TYR A 122 2.12 21.53 -37.30
N ASP A 123 3.31 21.72 -36.70
CA ASP A 123 4.62 21.55 -37.36
C ASP A 123 4.91 20.04 -37.61
N GLY A 124 3.99 19.34 -38.29
CA GLY A 124 4.01 17.91 -38.55
C GLY A 124 2.60 17.31 -38.57
N TRP A 125 2.41 16.21 -39.31
CA TRP A 125 1.12 15.50 -39.38
C TRP A 125 1.21 14.11 -38.76
N PRO A 126 0.21 13.70 -37.95
CA PRO A 126 -0.80 14.51 -37.24
C PRO A 126 -0.17 15.27 -36.03
N PRO A 127 -0.85 16.29 -35.43
CA PRO A 127 -2.28 16.60 -35.54
C PRO A 127 -2.68 17.69 -36.54
N GLU A 128 -3.94 17.61 -36.98
CA GLU A 128 -4.63 18.49 -37.95
C GLU A 128 -6.09 18.67 -37.51
N ALA A 129 -6.63 19.88 -37.71
CA ALA A 129 -8.03 20.19 -37.43
C ALA A 129 -8.70 20.80 -38.66
N ASP A 130 -9.61 20.07 -39.27
CA ASP A 130 -10.38 20.47 -40.43
C ASP A 130 -11.67 21.14 -39.99
N ILE A 131 -11.66 22.48 -39.99
CA ILE A 131 -12.81 23.29 -39.58
C ILE A 131 -13.91 23.19 -40.64
N MET A 132 -13.52 23.17 -41.92
CA MET A 132 -14.40 22.90 -43.05
C MET A 132 -13.61 22.30 -44.20
N GLU A 133 -14.07 21.16 -44.71
CA GLU A 133 -13.73 20.67 -46.05
C GLU A 133 -15.02 20.41 -46.83
N TYR A 134 -15.08 20.86 -48.07
CA TYR A 134 -16.30 20.73 -48.88
C TYR A 134 -16.06 19.90 -50.15
N PRO A 135 -15.99 18.56 -50.05
CA PRO A 135 -15.63 17.69 -51.17
C PRO A 135 -16.85 17.38 -52.06
N ILE A 136 -17.22 18.31 -52.95
CA ILE A 136 -18.44 18.21 -53.78
C ILE A 136 -18.38 16.96 -54.67
N ASP A 137 -19.28 16.02 -54.41
CA ASP A 137 -19.25 14.70 -55.01
C ASP A 137 -19.40 14.74 -56.54
N THR A 138 -18.63 13.89 -57.22
CA THR A 138 -18.77 13.59 -58.65
C THR A 138 -19.63 12.33 -58.81
N ALA A 139 -19.98 11.94 -60.04
CA ALA A 139 -20.77 10.71 -60.27
C ALA A 139 -20.09 9.40 -59.78
N ALA A 140 -18.84 9.46 -59.30
CA ALA A 140 -18.04 8.34 -58.82
C ALA A 140 -17.35 8.59 -57.45
N GLY A 141 -17.72 9.64 -56.69
CA GLY A 141 -16.83 10.33 -55.74
C GLY A 141 -16.99 10.09 -54.23
N SER A 142 -16.98 11.19 -53.46
CA SER A 142 -16.76 11.30 -52.00
C SER A 142 -17.93 10.84 -51.13
N GLY A 143 -19.14 10.74 -51.68
CA GLY A 143 -20.37 10.47 -50.93
C GLY A 143 -20.94 11.68 -50.17
N TYR A 144 -20.57 12.92 -50.52
CA TYR A 144 -21.09 14.17 -49.94
C TYR A 144 -21.98 14.91 -50.95
N SER A 145 -23.26 15.10 -50.65
CA SER A 145 -24.11 15.97 -51.48
C SER A 145 -23.78 17.45 -51.24
N GLN A 146 -24.25 18.33 -52.13
CA GLN A 146 -24.01 19.78 -52.07
C GLN A 146 -24.62 20.47 -50.82
N ASP A 147 -25.41 19.76 -50.02
CA ASP A 147 -25.91 20.23 -48.73
C ASP A 147 -25.02 19.76 -47.54
N GLU A 148 -23.85 19.17 -47.81
CA GLU A 148 -23.03 18.50 -46.79
C GLU A 148 -21.55 18.87 -46.91
N TYR A 149 -20.86 18.93 -45.77
CA TYR A 149 -19.41 19.17 -45.70
C TYR A 149 -18.77 18.28 -44.63
N HIS A 150 -17.45 18.28 -44.53
CA HIS A 150 -16.69 17.50 -43.56
C HIS A 150 -15.98 18.38 -42.55
N THR A 151 -15.87 17.87 -41.32
CA THR A 151 -15.00 18.40 -40.30
C THR A 151 -14.30 17.23 -39.60
N ALA A 152 -13.03 17.41 -39.25
CA ALA A 152 -12.23 16.36 -38.65
C ALA A 152 -11.20 16.91 -37.67
N PHE A 153 -10.81 16.04 -36.73
CA PHE A 153 -9.60 16.20 -35.95
C PHE A 153 -8.74 14.96 -36.12
N HIS A 154 -7.59 15.08 -36.78
CA HIS A 154 -6.64 13.99 -36.99
C HIS A 154 -5.60 13.95 -35.88
N TYR A 155 -5.32 12.76 -35.35
CA TYR A 155 -4.45 12.54 -34.20
C TYR A 155 -3.74 11.18 -34.27
N ARG A 156 -2.71 10.97 -33.43
CA ARG A 156 -2.13 9.64 -33.19
C ARG A 156 -2.90 8.91 -32.09
N ASN A 157 -3.42 7.72 -32.38
CA ASN A 157 -4.05 6.88 -31.38
C ASN A 157 -3.02 6.21 -30.46
N THR A 158 -3.49 5.58 -29.38
CA THR A 158 -2.67 4.91 -28.36
C THR A 158 -1.83 3.75 -28.88
N SER A 159 -2.17 3.17 -30.04
CA SER A 159 -1.38 2.13 -30.71
C SER A 159 -0.30 2.71 -31.64
N GLY A 160 -0.13 4.04 -31.67
CA GLY A 160 0.83 4.75 -32.53
C GLY A 160 0.38 4.92 -33.97
N GLY A 161 -0.85 4.53 -34.32
CA GLY A 161 -1.44 4.70 -35.65
C GLY A 161 -2.15 6.05 -35.81
N ASN A 162 -2.42 6.47 -37.05
CA ASN A 162 -3.18 7.69 -37.34
C ASN A 162 -4.68 7.41 -37.23
N SER A 163 -5.43 8.32 -36.64
CA SER A 163 -6.88 8.26 -36.49
C SER A 163 -7.49 9.64 -36.65
N ALA A 164 -8.79 9.70 -36.88
CA ALA A 164 -9.52 10.96 -36.98
C ALA A 164 -10.86 10.83 -36.23
N GLY A 165 -11.25 11.92 -35.57
CA GLY A 165 -12.56 12.11 -34.97
C GLY A 165 -13.32 13.24 -35.65
N ALA A 166 -14.60 13.40 -35.31
CA ALA A 166 -15.58 14.17 -36.09
C ALA A 166 -15.78 13.62 -37.52
N GLY A 167 -16.72 14.17 -38.27
CA GLY A 167 -17.12 13.53 -39.53
C GLY A 167 -18.03 14.36 -40.41
N LYS A 168 -18.78 13.67 -41.26
CA LYS A 168 -19.73 14.27 -42.20
C LYS A 168 -20.81 15.09 -41.49
N VAL A 169 -21.00 16.33 -41.91
CA VAL A 169 -21.99 17.27 -41.38
C VAL A 169 -23.05 17.57 -42.45
N ASN A 170 -24.31 17.39 -42.09
CA ASN A 170 -25.46 17.96 -42.80
C ASN A 170 -26.09 19.02 -41.87
N PRO A 171 -25.90 20.32 -42.12
CA PRO A 171 -26.39 21.37 -41.24
C PRO A 171 -27.92 21.52 -41.24
N GLY A 172 -28.67 20.75 -42.04
CA GLY A 172 -30.12 20.58 -41.92
C GLY A 172 -30.92 21.90 -41.96
N GLY A 173 -31.40 22.30 -43.13
CA GLY A 173 -32.23 23.50 -43.29
C GLY A 173 -31.55 24.68 -43.99
N ALA A 174 -30.23 24.60 -44.24
CA ALA A 174 -29.53 25.51 -45.15
C ALA A 174 -29.80 25.20 -46.63
N GLY A 175 -30.02 23.93 -46.97
CA GLY A 175 -30.13 23.48 -48.36
C GLY A 175 -28.74 23.31 -49.00
N ASP A 176 -28.66 23.52 -50.32
CA ASP A 176 -27.39 23.58 -51.05
C ASP A 176 -26.50 24.69 -50.46
N LEU A 177 -25.26 24.32 -50.09
CA LEU A 177 -24.29 25.22 -49.47
C LEU A 177 -23.53 26.06 -50.52
N GLY A 178 -23.57 25.66 -51.79
CA GLY A 178 -22.92 26.36 -52.90
C GLY A 178 -23.54 27.73 -53.19
N GLY A 179 -22.70 28.70 -53.53
CA GLY A 179 -23.15 30.04 -53.93
C GLY A 179 -23.66 30.92 -52.78
N ALA A 180 -23.56 30.47 -51.52
CA ALA A 180 -23.89 31.25 -50.33
C ALA A 180 -22.71 31.35 -49.34
N TYR A 181 -22.66 32.46 -48.58
CA TYR A 181 -21.68 32.64 -47.51
C TYR A 181 -22.19 32.00 -46.22
N HIS A 182 -21.35 31.18 -45.60
CA HIS A 182 -21.59 30.55 -44.31
C HIS A 182 -20.40 30.77 -43.35
N ASN A 183 -20.68 30.74 -42.05
CA ASN A 183 -19.67 30.81 -41.00
C ASN A 183 -19.28 29.39 -40.59
N PHE A 184 -17.98 29.08 -40.70
CA PHE A 184 -17.40 27.81 -40.26
C PHE A 184 -16.46 28.08 -39.08
N GLY A 185 -16.80 27.53 -37.92
CA GLY A 185 -16.13 27.82 -36.66
C GLY A 185 -15.58 26.58 -35.95
N MET A 186 -14.53 26.77 -35.16
CA MET A 186 -13.98 25.77 -34.26
C MET A 186 -13.69 26.41 -32.91
N GLU A 187 -14.23 25.85 -31.84
CA GLU A 187 -13.82 26.12 -30.48
C GLU A 187 -12.85 25.03 -30.03
N TRP A 188 -11.63 25.45 -29.66
CA TRP A 188 -10.58 24.57 -29.18
C TRP A 188 -10.23 24.95 -27.74
N ARG A 189 -10.51 24.03 -26.81
CA ARG A 189 -10.08 24.07 -25.43
C ARG A 189 -8.89 23.14 -25.28
N GLU A 190 -7.74 23.71 -24.92
CA GLU A 190 -6.48 22.97 -24.77
C GLU A 190 -6.69 21.75 -23.83
N ASP A 191 -6.16 20.60 -24.25
CA ASP A 191 -6.15 19.32 -23.51
C ASP A 191 -7.53 18.75 -23.09
N ASP A 192 -8.64 19.31 -23.59
CA ASP A 192 -10.00 18.99 -23.11
C ASP A 192 -10.96 18.70 -24.28
N TRP A 193 -11.17 19.67 -25.18
CA TRP A 193 -12.33 19.60 -26.07
C TRP A 193 -12.17 20.41 -27.36
N VAL A 194 -12.70 19.86 -28.46
CA VAL A 194 -12.83 20.53 -29.77
C VAL A 194 -14.28 20.47 -30.23
N GLY A 195 -14.88 21.62 -30.55
CA GLY A 195 -16.22 21.71 -31.10
C GLY A 195 -16.25 22.47 -32.42
N PHE A 196 -17.04 21.99 -33.37
CA PHE A 196 -17.19 22.56 -34.70
C PHE A 196 -18.57 23.18 -34.88
N TYR A 197 -18.60 24.35 -35.51
CA TYR A 197 -19.77 25.22 -35.60
C TYR A 197 -20.07 25.60 -37.05
N PHE A 198 -21.37 25.62 -37.38
CA PHE A 198 -21.92 26.11 -38.65
C PHE A 198 -22.96 27.19 -38.37
N ASP A 199 -22.76 28.40 -38.88
CA ASP A 199 -23.65 29.57 -38.66
C ASP A 199 -24.03 29.77 -37.18
N GLY A 200 -23.04 29.56 -36.30
CA GLY A 200 -23.15 29.69 -34.84
C GLY A 200 -23.80 28.50 -34.11
N GLN A 201 -24.12 27.40 -34.81
CA GLN A 201 -24.67 26.18 -34.21
C GLN A 201 -23.60 25.10 -34.11
N LEU A 202 -23.49 24.41 -32.96
CA LEU A 202 -22.59 23.27 -32.79
C LEU A 202 -23.08 22.10 -33.65
N VAL A 203 -22.21 21.57 -34.52
CA VAL A 203 -22.53 20.51 -35.48
C VAL A 203 -21.64 19.28 -35.37
N GLY A 204 -20.52 19.38 -34.66
CA GLY A 204 -19.62 18.26 -34.39
C GLY A 204 -18.75 18.53 -33.16
N GLN A 205 -18.29 17.48 -32.49
CA GLN A 205 -17.39 17.60 -31.34
C GLN A 205 -16.46 16.40 -31.21
N PHE A 206 -15.33 16.63 -30.54
CA PHE A 206 -14.34 15.61 -30.20
C PHE A 206 -13.78 15.92 -28.80
N GLY A 207 -13.63 14.89 -27.95
CA GLY A 207 -13.33 15.06 -26.52
C GLY A 207 -12.41 13.98 -25.95
N ASP A 208 -11.39 13.57 -26.71
CA ASP A 208 -10.31 12.71 -26.20
C ASP A 208 -9.10 13.57 -25.82
N ASP A 209 -8.90 13.78 -24.52
CA ASP A 209 -7.86 14.64 -23.94
C ASP A 209 -6.46 14.33 -24.49
N ALA A 210 -6.07 13.05 -24.51
CA ALA A 210 -4.73 12.63 -24.92
C ALA A 210 -4.46 12.92 -26.41
N SER A 211 -5.50 12.86 -27.23
CA SER A 211 -5.44 13.22 -28.63
C SER A 211 -5.42 14.73 -28.83
N ILE A 212 -6.26 15.47 -28.11
CA ILE A 212 -6.33 16.93 -28.19
C ILE A 212 -5.05 17.58 -27.67
N ALA A 213 -4.40 17.01 -26.66
CA ALA A 213 -3.11 17.47 -26.13
C ALA A 213 -1.95 17.39 -27.16
N GLN A 214 -2.14 16.65 -28.25
CA GLN A 214 -1.18 16.66 -29.37
C GLN A 214 -1.22 18.01 -30.10
N MET A 215 -2.39 18.65 -30.15
CA MET A 215 -2.61 19.96 -30.76
C MET A 215 -2.14 21.05 -29.78
N GLN A 216 -0.82 21.29 -29.72
CA GLN A 216 -0.25 22.32 -28.83
C GLN A 216 -0.33 23.73 -29.43
N ARG A 217 -0.26 23.81 -30.76
CA ARG A 217 -0.39 25.04 -31.56
C ARG A 217 -0.77 24.69 -32.98
N MET A 218 -1.48 25.57 -33.67
CA MET A 218 -1.75 25.42 -35.11
C MET A 218 -1.55 26.73 -35.85
N TYR A 219 -1.07 26.64 -37.09
CA TYR A 219 -1.24 27.70 -38.06
C TYR A 219 -2.41 27.35 -38.97
N LEU A 220 -3.07 28.36 -39.52
CA LEU A 220 -4.27 28.19 -40.35
C LEU A 220 -3.89 28.09 -41.82
N ILE A 221 -4.68 27.32 -42.57
CA ILE A 221 -4.56 27.12 -44.01
C ILE A 221 -5.94 27.30 -44.65
N LEU A 222 -5.95 28.02 -45.76
CA LEU A 222 -7.08 28.12 -46.68
C LEU A 222 -6.59 27.72 -48.06
N ASN A 223 -7.20 26.72 -48.68
CA ASN A 223 -6.88 26.31 -50.04
C ASN A 223 -8.10 25.89 -50.82
N TYR A 224 -7.93 25.82 -52.15
CA TYR A 224 -8.92 25.27 -53.05
C TYR A 224 -8.30 24.18 -53.92
N ALA A 225 -8.56 22.91 -53.57
CA ALA A 225 -8.20 21.75 -54.36
C ALA A 225 -9.33 21.32 -55.32
N VAL A 226 -8.97 20.60 -56.36
CA VAL A 226 -9.90 19.95 -57.32
C VAL A 226 -9.47 18.50 -57.51
N ALA A 227 -10.47 17.62 -57.60
CA ALA A 227 -10.29 16.16 -57.63
C ALA A 227 -9.64 15.60 -56.35
N GLY A 228 -9.26 14.33 -56.37
CA GLY A 228 -8.80 13.62 -55.16
C GLY A 228 -9.99 13.00 -54.45
N TRP A 229 -10.25 13.39 -53.20
CA TRP A 229 -11.35 12.84 -52.40
C TRP A 229 -12.75 13.03 -53.04
N PRO A 230 -13.09 14.17 -53.67
CA PRO A 230 -14.33 14.34 -54.45
C PRO A 230 -14.52 13.39 -55.64
N GLY A 231 -13.49 12.62 -56.02
CA GLY A 231 -13.47 11.80 -57.21
C GLY A 231 -12.97 12.54 -58.46
N THR A 232 -13.09 11.89 -59.62
CA THR A 232 -12.60 12.45 -60.91
C THR A 232 -13.60 13.47 -61.46
N PRO A 233 -13.24 14.76 -61.61
CA PRO A 233 -14.14 15.77 -62.14
C PRO A 233 -14.58 15.49 -63.57
N ASN A 234 -15.83 15.81 -63.90
CA ASN A 234 -16.32 15.74 -65.26
C ASN A 234 -15.60 16.80 -66.10
N LEU A 235 -14.87 16.36 -67.13
CA LEU A 235 -14.09 17.25 -67.99
C LEU A 235 -14.95 18.21 -68.82
N THR A 236 -16.25 17.98 -68.91
CA THR A 236 -17.24 18.89 -69.53
C THR A 236 -17.61 20.04 -68.59
N GLU A 237 -17.66 19.77 -67.28
CA GLU A 237 -17.92 20.77 -66.24
C GLU A 237 -16.65 21.55 -65.92
N TRP A 238 -15.48 20.91 -66.06
CA TRP A 238 -14.16 21.53 -65.97
C TRP A 238 -13.41 21.55 -67.33
N PRO A 239 -13.81 22.37 -68.32
CA PRO A 239 -13.02 22.56 -69.53
C PRO A 239 -11.69 23.27 -69.21
N ILE A 240 -10.69 23.16 -70.09
CA ILE A 240 -9.41 23.88 -69.92
C ILE A 240 -9.68 25.38 -69.82
N GLY A 241 -9.09 26.02 -68.81
CA GLY A 241 -9.26 27.44 -68.53
C GLY A 241 -10.54 27.78 -67.76
N HIS A 242 -11.38 26.79 -67.42
CA HIS A 242 -12.46 26.98 -66.46
C HIS A 242 -11.90 27.52 -65.15
N ARG A 243 -12.62 28.45 -64.53
CA ARG A 243 -12.28 29.04 -63.25
C ARG A 243 -13.49 28.91 -62.34
N ASP A 244 -13.27 28.33 -61.18
CA ASP A 244 -14.23 28.31 -60.07
C ASP A 244 -13.60 29.01 -58.86
N GLU A 245 -14.41 29.59 -58.00
CA GLU A 245 -13.97 30.49 -56.93
C GLU A 245 -14.64 30.13 -55.60
N THR A 246 -13.83 30.08 -54.55
CA THR A 246 -14.31 30.23 -53.17
C THR A 246 -13.83 31.58 -52.64
N LYS A 247 -14.69 32.28 -51.91
CA LYS A 247 -14.39 33.61 -51.37
C LYS A 247 -14.46 33.62 -49.85
N VAL A 248 -13.48 34.21 -49.21
CA VAL A 248 -13.43 34.37 -47.75
C VAL A 248 -13.62 35.83 -47.42
N ASP A 249 -14.73 36.15 -46.74
CA ASP A 249 -15.07 37.50 -46.30
C ASP A 249 -14.15 37.96 -45.17
N TRP A 250 -13.91 37.07 -44.20
CA TRP A 250 -12.95 37.30 -43.12
C TRP A 250 -12.54 35.98 -42.47
N VAL A 251 -11.39 36.02 -41.78
CA VAL A 251 -10.94 35.00 -40.82
C VAL A 251 -10.68 35.69 -39.49
N ARG A 252 -11.21 35.18 -38.39
CA ARG A 252 -11.08 35.80 -37.07
C ARG A 252 -10.82 34.75 -35.99
N VAL A 253 -10.05 35.15 -34.99
CA VAL A 253 -9.63 34.32 -33.87
C VAL A 253 -9.86 35.08 -32.57
N TRP A 254 -10.55 34.44 -31.64
CA TRP A 254 -10.80 34.94 -30.29
C TRP A 254 -10.24 34.00 -29.25
N LYS A 255 -9.91 34.54 -28.10
CA LYS A 255 -9.55 33.78 -26.90
C LYS A 255 -10.54 34.13 -25.80
N GLN A 256 -11.01 33.12 -25.09
CA GLN A 256 -11.99 33.34 -24.04
C GLN A 256 -11.35 34.21 -22.94
N GLU A 257 -12.02 35.29 -22.54
CA GLU A 257 -11.70 36.03 -21.34
C GLU A 257 -12.05 35.14 -20.15
N ALA A 258 -11.04 34.68 -19.43
CA ALA A 258 -11.26 34.13 -18.10
C ALA A 258 -11.69 35.28 -17.19
N GLY A 259 -12.93 35.26 -16.69
CA GLY A 259 -13.23 35.98 -15.46
C GLY A 259 -12.27 35.44 -14.38
N SER A 260 -11.52 36.31 -13.71
CA SER A 260 -10.53 35.88 -12.70
C SER A 260 -11.16 35.10 -11.53
N SER A 261 -12.49 35.17 -11.39
CA SER A 261 -13.29 34.42 -10.44
C SER A 261 -14.72 34.18 -10.98
N SER A 262 -15.30 33.03 -10.70
CA SER A 262 -16.73 32.73 -10.89
C SER A 262 -17.31 32.21 -9.57
N ASN A 263 -18.35 32.86 -9.06
CA ASN A 263 -18.97 32.52 -7.78
C ASN A 263 -20.17 31.62 -8.01
N TRP A 264 -20.28 30.56 -7.20
CA TRP A 264 -21.46 29.72 -7.12
C TRP A 264 -22.61 30.54 -6.52
N SER A 265 -23.72 30.64 -7.24
CA SER A 265 -24.85 31.53 -6.96
C SER A 265 -26.19 30.78 -6.94
N TYR A 266 -26.16 29.45 -6.84
CA TYR A 266 -27.36 28.64 -6.74
C TYR A 266 -28.15 28.96 -5.47
N THR A 267 -29.41 29.35 -5.61
CA THR A 267 -30.29 29.71 -4.48
C THR A 267 -31.36 28.67 -4.16
N GLY A 268 -31.39 27.55 -4.89
CA GLY A 268 -32.40 26.50 -4.70
C GLY A 268 -32.12 25.58 -3.50
N THR A 269 -32.90 24.52 -3.37
CA THR A 269 -32.81 23.55 -2.26
C THR A 269 -32.54 22.11 -2.73
N SER A 270 -32.24 21.90 -4.01
CA SER A 270 -31.87 20.57 -4.52
C SER A 270 -30.54 20.14 -3.93
N GLU A 271 -30.44 18.88 -3.50
CA GLU A 271 -29.18 18.27 -3.07
C GLU A 271 -28.24 18.07 -4.26
N TYR A 272 -28.77 17.70 -5.43
CA TYR A 272 -27.98 17.46 -6.65
C TYR A 272 -28.12 18.62 -7.62
N VAL A 273 -26.99 19.19 -8.04
CA VAL A 273 -26.93 20.32 -8.97
C VAL A 273 -25.80 20.11 -9.98
N GLN A 274 -26.09 20.36 -11.25
CA GLN A 274 -25.10 20.19 -12.32
C GLN A 274 -24.13 21.38 -12.36
N TRP A 275 -22.82 21.10 -12.47
CA TRP A 275 -21.77 22.11 -12.62
C TRP A 275 -21.98 22.97 -13.87
N ASP A 276 -22.41 22.37 -14.98
CA ASP A 276 -22.50 23.03 -16.30
C ASP A 276 -23.71 23.97 -16.45
N ALA A 277 -24.59 24.01 -15.46
CA ALA A 277 -25.72 24.92 -15.45
C ALA A 277 -25.21 26.37 -15.26
N VAL A 278 -24.97 27.05 -16.38
CA VAL A 278 -24.43 28.43 -16.44
C VAL A 278 -25.20 29.44 -15.57
N SER A 279 -26.50 29.21 -15.32
CA SER A 279 -27.32 30.04 -14.43
C SER A 279 -26.88 30.02 -12.96
N ASN A 280 -26.10 29.01 -12.56
CA ASN A 280 -25.62 28.84 -11.19
C ASN A 280 -24.33 29.61 -10.94
N TRP A 281 -23.76 30.28 -11.94
CA TRP A 281 -22.45 30.91 -11.85
C TRP A 281 -22.50 32.40 -12.19
N SER A 282 -21.77 33.22 -11.44
CA SER A 282 -21.74 34.67 -11.67
C SER A 282 -21.09 35.07 -12.99
N ASN A 283 -20.10 34.30 -13.48
CA ASN A 283 -19.34 34.56 -14.71
C ASN A 283 -19.31 33.33 -15.64
N GLY A 284 -20.41 32.56 -15.66
CA GLY A 284 -20.49 31.29 -16.38
C GLY A 284 -19.76 30.15 -15.67
N SER A 285 -20.06 28.92 -16.09
CA SER A 285 -19.44 27.72 -15.52
C SER A 285 -17.93 27.71 -15.77
N PRO A 286 -17.09 27.63 -14.72
CA PRO A 286 -15.65 27.59 -14.90
C PRO A 286 -15.22 26.24 -15.49
N ASN A 287 -14.58 26.30 -16.66
CA ASN A 287 -13.88 25.18 -17.28
C ASN A 287 -12.64 25.66 -18.05
N LEU A 288 -11.83 26.49 -17.41
CA LEU A 288 -10.59 27.05 -17.94
C LEU A 288 -9.58 27.28 -16.82
N GLY A 289 -8.31 26.98 -17.08
CA GLY A 289 -7.22 27.38 -16.18
C GLY A 289 -7.17 28.90 -16.01
N GLY A 290 -6.88 29.36 -14.79
CA GLY A 290 -6.74 30.79 -14.43
C GLY A 290 -7.99 31.39 -13.83
N VAL A 291 -8.97 30.54 -13.50
CA VAL A 291 -10.24 30.92 -12.89
C VAL A 291 -10.28 30.42 -11.45
N ALA A 292 -10.77 31.27 -10.54
CA ALA A 292 -11.14 30.88 -9.19
C ALA A 292 -12.64 30.53 -9.12
N ALA A 293 -13.01 29.33 -8.69
CA ALA A 293 -14.37 28.99 -8.32
C ALA A 293 -14.57 29.22 -6.82
N SER A 294 -15.58 30.01 -6.44
CA SER A 294 -15.87 30.28 -5.02
C SER A 294 -17.26 29.79 -4.63
N PHE A 295 -17.33 29.05 -3.53
CA PHE A 295 -18.53 28.45 -2.97
C PHE A 295 -18.80 29.05 -1.60
N ASP A 296 -19.98 29.65 -1.43
CA ASP A 296 -20.44 30.28 -0.19
C ASP A 296 -21.66 29.52 0.36
N THR A 297 -22.25 29.98 1.45
CA THR A 297 -23.48 29.44 2.03
C THR A 297 -24.65 29.55 1.05
N VAL A 298 -25.35 28.45 0.83
CA VAL A 298 -26.62 28.41 0.11
C VAL A 298 -27.74 27.88 1.01
N SER A 299 -28.98 27.92 0.53
CA SER A 299 -30.15 27.50 1.32
C SER A 299 -30.12 26.02 1.74
N ALA A 300 -29.35 25.17 1.05
CA ALA A 300 -29.19 23.76 1.38
C ALA A 300 -28.04 23.54 2.38
N ALA A 301 -28.22 22.57 3.28
CA ALA A 301 -27.16 22.17 4.23
C ALA A 301 -26.04 21.37 3.55
N GLU A 302 -26.36 20.62 2.50
CA GLU A 302 -25.41 19.90 1.64
C GLU A 302 -25.74 20.17 0.17
N GLN A 303 -24.69 20.31 -0.64
CA GLN A 303 -24.70 20.47 -2.09
C GLN A 303 -23.79 19.43 -2.73
N ARG A 304 -24.35 18.58 -3.58
CA ARG A 304 -23.65 17.63 -4.44
C ARG A 304 -23.60 18.19 -5.84
N ILE A 305 -22.39 18.58 -6.25
CA ILE A 305 -22.14 19.19 -7.55
C ILE A 305 -21.54 18.13 -8.47
N ASP A 306 -22.28 17.85 -9.53
CA ASP A 306 -22.04 16.74 -10.45
C ASP A 306 -21.73 17.25 -11.87
N TRP A 307 -20.91 16.50 -12.61
CA TRP A 307 -20.60 16.73 -14.02
C TRP A 307 -20.17 15.41 -14.67
N SER A 308 -19.86 15.44 -15.97
CA SER A 308 -19.18 14.32 -16.62
C SER A 308 -17.88 14.79 -17.26
N GLY A 309 -16.81 14.02 -17.08
CA GLY A 309 -15.50 14.26 -17.70
C GLY A 309 -14.63 15.25 -16.92
N ARG A 310 -13.87 16.08 -17.63
CA ARG A 310 -12.87 16.98 -17.05
C ARG A 310 -13.42 18.36 -16.73
N ARG A 311 -13.16 18.91 -15.55
CA ARG A 311 -13.41 20.33 -15.22
C ARG A 311 -12.12 21.01 -14.81
N THR A 312 -11.74 22.06 -15.52
CA THR A 312 -10.46 22.75 -15.33
C THR A 312 -10.65 24.13 -14.68
N LEU A 313 -9.85 24.43 -13.66
CA LEU A 313 -9.76 25.74 -13.01
C LEU A 313 -8.39 25.91 -12.34
N SER A 314 -8.14 26.99 -11.60
CA SER A 314 -6.90 27.16 -10.80
C SER A 314 -7.14 27.15 -9.31
N VAL A 315 -8.22 27.79 -8.83
CA VAL A 315 -8.44 27.99 -7.40
C VAL A 315 -9.85 27.60 -7.00
N MET A 316 -9.99 26.78 -5.96
CA MET A 316 -11.27 26.58 -5.26
C MET A 316 -11.27 27.33 -3.94
N ASN A 317 -12.32 28.09 -3.67
CA ASN A 317 -12.53 28.74 -2.37
C ASN A 317 -13.83 28.25 -1.75
N PHE A 318 -13.77 27.87 -0.48
CA PHE A 318 -14.91 27.46 0.33
C PHE A 318 -15.08 28.40 1.51
N ASP A 319 -16.28 28.93 1.67
CA ASP A 319 -16.68 29.74 2.82
C ASP A 319 -18.13 29.38 3.23
N GLY A 320 -18.44 29.53 4.52
CA GLY A 320 -19.80 29.38 5.05
C GLY A 320 -20.20 27.99 5.56
N ASP A 321 -21.52 27.76 5.63
CA ASP A 321 -22.10 26.65 6.42
C ASP A 321 -22.59 25.47 5.57
N THR A 322 -22.56 25.57 4.24
CA THR A 322 -23.01 24.49 3.35
C THR A 322 -21.88 23.49 3.11
N ARG A 323 -22.14 22.19 3.36
CA ARG A 323 -21.26 21.10 2.92
C ARG A 323 -21.29 20.98 1.40
N TYR A 324 -20.12 20.92 0.77
CA TYR A 324 -19.99 20.74 -0.67
C TYR A 324 -19.31 19.41 -0.98
N ARG A 325 -19.86 18.69 -1.96
CA ARG A 325 -19.36 17.40 -2.44
C ARG A 325 -19.22 17.46 -3.97
N PHE A 326 -18.04 17.17 -4.50
CA PHE A 326 -17.73 17.37 -5.92
C PHE A 326 -17.47 16.07 -6.68
N GLY A 327 -18.28 15.84 -7.71
CA GLY A 327 -18.14 14.77 -8.71
C GLY A 327 -18.36 13.37 -8.15
N PHE A 328 -18.01 12.38 -8.97
CA PHE A 328 -17.96 10.95 -8.68
C PHE A 328 -16.63 10.33 -9.15
N ASN A 329 -16.44 9.02 -8.95
CA ASN A 329 -15.16 8.33 -9.17
C ASN A 329 -14.60 8.45 -10.62
N ASP A 330 -15.47 8.67 -11.61
CA ASP A 330 -15.06 8.79 -13.03
C ASP A 330 -14.79 10.24 -13.46
N ASP A 331 -15.12 11.21 -12.60
CA ASP A 331 -14.94 12.62 -12.88
C ASP A 331 -13.52 13.08 -12.58
N ARG A 332 -13.07 14.06 -13.37
CA ARG A 332 -11.76 14.68 -13.20
C ARG A 332 -11.92 16.16 -12.90
N LEU A 333 -11.33 16.60 -11.79
CA LEU A 333 -11.22 17.99 -11.42
C LEU A 333 -9.75 18.41 -11.54
N VAL A 334 -9.47 19.38 -12.40
CA VAL A 334 -8.10 19.74 -12.78
C VAL A 334 -7.80 21.14 -12.29
N LEU A 335 -6.83 21.24 -11.40
CA LEU A 335 -6.29 22.50 -10.92
C LEU A 335 -4.98 22.78 -11.65
N GLY A 336 -5.03 23.65 -12.66
CA GLY A 336 -3.88 23.99 -13.50
C GLY A 336 -3.52 25.48 -13.44
N PRO A 337 -2.27 25.85 -13.77
CA PRO A 337 -1.93 27.25 -13.98
C PRO A 337 -2.70 27.75 -15.21
N GLY A 338 -3.39 28.88 -15.07
CA GLY A 338 -4.16 29.41 -16.18
C GLY A 338 -3.36 29.94 -17.35
N ASN A 339 -4.09 30.42 -18.36
CA ASN A 339 -3.57 31.03 -19.60
C ASN A 339 -2.55 32.18 -19.40
N ASN A 340 -2.38 32.70 -18.17
CA ASN A 340 -1.43 33.75 -17.84
C ASN A 340 -0.35 33.33 -16.80
N GLY A 341 -0.26 32.04 -16.47
CA GLY A 341 0.78 31.44 -15.61
C GLY A 341 0.88 31.97 -14.16
N SER A 342 -0.06 32.79 -13.70
CA SER A 342 0.07 33.54 -12.43
C SER A 342 -0.67 32.93 -11.24
N GLN A 343 -1.78 32.22 -11.45
CA GLN A 343 -2.51 31.54 -10.38
C GLN A 343 -2.01 30.11 -10.20
N LYS A 344 -1.60 29.78 -8.98
CA LYS A 344 -1.22 28.41 -8.60
C LYS A 344 -2.45 27.57 -8.33
N SER A 345 -2.35 26.27 -8.55
CA SER A 345 -3.37 25.29 -8.16
C SER A 345 -3.59 25.36 -6.66
N THR A 346 -4.78 25.76 -6.23
CA THR A 346 -5.04 26.02 -4.81
C THR A 346 -6.45 25.63 -4.38
N ILE A 347 -6.56 25.02 -3.21
CA ILE A 347 -7.84 24.84 -2.49
C ILE A 347 -7.76 25.64 -1.20
N ASN A 348 -8.70 26.56 -0.99
CA ASN A 348 -8.80 27.38 0.21
C ASN A 348 -10.11 27.07 0.93
N ILE A 349 -10.03 26.81 2.23
CA ILE A 349 -11.19 26.77 3.12
C ILE A 349 -11.01 27.89 4.13
N ALA A 350 -11.97 28.81 4.16
CA ALA A 350 -11.97 29.95 5.05
C ALA A 350 -12.08 29.50 6.52
N SER A 351 -11.53 30.28 7.44
CA SER A 351 -11.68 30.02 8.89
C SER A 351 -13.11 30.20 9.39
N THR A 352 -13.95 30.85 8.58
CA THR A 352 -15.39 31.02 8.79
C THR A 352 -16.22 29.83 8.32
N SER A 353 -15.65 28.89 7.55
CA SER A 353 -16.38 27.68 7.16
C SER A 353 -16.63 26.78 8.37
N THR A 354 -17.86 26.34 8.53
CA THR A 354 -18.27 25.44 9.62
C THR A 354 -18.66 24.04 9.14
N ALA A 355 -18.57 23.79 7.83
CA ALA A 355 -18.90 22.52 7.20
C ALA A 355 -17.64 21.76 6.79
N GLU A 356 -17.73 20.43 6.79
CA GLU A 356 -16.77 19.60 6.07
C GLU A 356 -17.03 19.68 4.56
N HIS A 357 -15.99 19.55 3.75
CA HIS A 357 -16.09 19.54 2.29
C HIS A 357 -15.43 18.28 1.73
N GLU A 358 -15.90 17.80 0.59
CA GLU A 358 -15.47 16.52 0.01
C GLU A 358 -15.25 16.64 -1.50
N VAL A 359 -14.10 16.18 -1.97
CA VAL A 359 -13.80 16.01 -3.39
C VAL A 359 -13.81 14.51 -3.66
N LEU A 360 -14.81 14.05 -4.41
CA LEU A 360 -14.94 12.64 -4.82
C LEU A 360 -14.32 12.40 -6.19
N ALA A 361 -14.34 13.41 -7.06
CA ALA A 361 -13.64 13.39 -8.33
C ALA A 361 -12.12 13.17 -8.16
N THR A 362 -11.49 12.56 -9.16
CA THR A 362 -10.03 12.54 -9.27
C THR A 362 -9.52 13.98 -9.38
N LEU A 363 -8.67 14.40 -8.45
CA LEU A 363 -8.06 15.72 -8.42
C LEU A 363 -6.71 15.69 -9.15
N GLU A 364 -6.64 16.31 -10.31
CA GLU A 364 -5.40 16.48 -11.07
C GLU A 364 -4.81 17.87 -10.86
N PHE A 365 -3.48 17.99 -10.80
CA PHE A 365 -2.84 19.29 -10.73
C PHE A 365 -1.53 19.41 -11.53
N ALA A 366 -1.23 20.63 -11.98
CA ALA A 366 0.01 20.98 -12.67
C ALA A 366 0.75 22.12 -11.93
N GLY A 367 2.08 22.03 -11.80
CA GLY A 367 2.89 23.08 -11.16
C GLY A 367 2.86 23.10 -9.62
N GLY A 368 2.25 22.10 -8.99
CA GLY A 368 2.12 21.93 -7.53
C GLY A 368 0.76 22.35 -7.00
N LEU A 369 0.35 21.81 -5.85
CA LEU A 369 -0.97 22.01 -5.25
C LEU A 369 -0.84 22.57 -3.83
N ASP A 370 -1.40 23.75 -3.58
CA ASP A 370 -1.50 24.33 -2.24
C ASP A 370 -2.92 24.11 -1.67
N ILE A 371 -3.02 23.49 -0.49
CA ILE A 371 -4.28 23.25 0.22
C ILE A 371 -4.21 23.98 1.56
N ASN A 372 -5.03 25.03 1.70
CA ASN A 372 -5.08 25.88 2.88
C ASN A 372 -6.42 25.68 3.60
N ASN A 373 -6.47 24.75 4.56
CA ASN A 373 -7.66 24.52 5.39
C ASN A 373 -7.60 25.34 6.68
N ASN A 374 -8.13 26.56 6.64
CA ASN A 374 -8.14 27.45 7.80
C ASN A 374 -9.33 27.21 8.76
N SER A 375 -10.23 26.30 8.42
CA SER A 375 -11.40 25.95 9.24
C SER A 375 -11.04 24.95 10.36
N THR A 376 -12.00 24.64 11.22
CA THR A 376 -11.89 23.54 12.19
C THR A 376 -12.43 22.21 11.64
N GLN A 377 -13.01 22.21 10.44
CA GLN A 377 -13.63 21.04 9.81
C GLN A 377 -12.68 20.39 8.79
N PRO A 378 -12.87 19.10 8.48
CA PRO A 378 -12.02 18.42 7.52
C PRO A 378 -12.35 18.79 6.06
N LEU A 379 -11.32 18.78 5.22
CA LEU A 379 -11.43 18.55 3.78
C LEU A 379 -11.17 17.07 3.52
N LEU A 380 -12.09 16.39 2.86
CA LEU A 380 -11.96 14.99 2.47
C LEU A 380 -11.60 14.91 0.98
N LEU A 381 -10.42 14.38 0.67
CA LEU A 381 -10.00 14.03 -0.68
C LEU A 381 -10.19 12.52 -0.85
N THR A 382 -11.42 12.16 -1.20
CA THR A 382 -11.87 10.77 -1.38
C THR A 382 -11.50 10.22 -2.74
N GLY A 383 -11.53 11.07 -3.77
CA GLY A 383 -10.95 10.74 -5.07
C GLY A 383 -9.43 10.80 -5.04
N ASP A 384 -8.81 10.18 -6.04
CA ASP A 384 -7.35 10.14 -6.17
C ASP A 384 -6.78 11.54 -6.46
N VAL A 385 -5.63 11.85 -5.89
CA VAL A 385 -4.88 13.08 -6.12
C VAL A 385 -3.69 12.76 -7.02
N ASN A 386 -3.64 13.37 -8.20
CA ASN A 386 -2.69 13.06 -9.27
C ASN A 386 -1.97 14.33 -9.74
N GLY A 387 -0.68 14.27 -10.05
CA GLY A 387 0.06 15.46 -10.48
C GLY A 387 1.40 15.21 -11.15
N GLY A 388 1.72 16.05 -12.14
CA GLY A 388 2.90 15.95 -13.01
C GLY A 388 4.17 16.63 -12.47
N GLY A 389 4.62 16.25 -11.27
CA GLY A 389 5.94 16.63 -10.72
C GLY A 389 6.00 17.86 -9.80
N GLY A 390 4.85 18.50 -9.50
CA GLY A 390 4.76 19.57 -8.51
C GLY A 390 4.48 19.06 -7.10
N SER A 391 4.98 19.74 -6.07
CA SER A 391 4.74 19.36 -4.67
C SER A 391 3.31 19.66 -4.20
N VAL A 392 2.82 18.86 -3.26
CA VAL A 392 1.58 19.12 -2.51
C VAL A 392 1.92 19.84 -1.21
N ARG A 393 1.19 20.87 -0.83
CA ARG A 393 1.37 21.60 0.43
C ARG A 393 0.08 21.69 1.22
N VAL A 394 0.10 21.26 2.47
CA VAL A 394 -1.04 21.32 3.40
C VAL A 394 -0.75 22.35 4.48
N ARG A 395 -1.66 23.32 4.64
CA ARG A 395 -1.57 24.40 5.64
C ARG A 395 -2.91 24.61 6.34
N GLY A 396 -2.82 25.20 7.53
CA GLY A 396 -3.95 25.58 8.37
C GLY A 396 -4.27 24.58 9.49
N PRO A 397 -5.11 24.98 10.47
CA PRO A 397 -5.53 24.17 11.62
C PRO A 397 -6.51 23.05 11.28
N GLY A 398 -7.15 23.07 10.10
CA GLY A 398 -8.10 22.05 9.69
C GLY A 398 -7.41 20.82 9.10
N VAL A 399 -8.08 19.67 9.19
CA VAL A 399 -7.56 18.41 8.63
C VAL A 399 -7.76 18.38 7.11
N VAL A 400 -6.76 17.92 6.37
CA VAL A 400 -6.90 17.49 4.98
C VAL A 400 -6.70 15.98 4.95
N SER A 401 -7.77 15.24 4.65
CA SER A 401 -7.78 13.78 4.61
C SER A 401 -7.53 13.29 3.19
N PHE A 402 -6.54 12.43 3.02
CA PHE A 402 -6.18 11.75 1.79
C PHE A 402 -6.64 10.30 1.91
N ASP A 403 -7.78 10.02 1.29
CA ASP A 403 -8.46 8.73 1.39
C ASP A 403 -8.29 7.92 0.09
N GLY A 404 -8.08 8.60 -1.04
CA GLY A 404 -7.78 8.00 -2.35
C GLY A 404 -6.38 7.39 -2.47
N SER A 405 -6.15 6.69 -3.59
CA SER A 405 -4.86 6.10 -3.97
C SER A 405 -4.07 7.06 -4.83
N ASN A 406 -3.34 7.97 -4.18
CA ASN A 406 -2.73 9.11 -4.86
C ASN A 406 -1.47 8.70 -5.64
N SER A 407 -1.27 9.28 -6.84
CA SER A 407 -0.19 8.87 -7.76
C SER A 407 0.87 9.95 -8.02
N TYR A 408 0.78 11.13 -7.40
CA TYR A 408 1.80 12.15 -7.55
C TYR A 408 3.14 11.70 -6.94
N THR A 409 4.26 12.21 -7.48
CA THR A 409 5.62 11.71 -7.18
C THR A 409 6.52 12.72 -6.47
N ALA A 410 6.09 13.97 -6.34
CA ALA A 410 6.84 15.02 -5.67
C ALA A 410 6.51 15.08 -4.17
N ASP A 411 7.32 15.83 -3.41
CA ASP A 411 7.19 15.96 -1.96
C ASP A 411 5.81 16.48 -1.51
N THR A 412 5.39 16.01 -0.33
CA THR A 412 4.25 16.53 0.42
C THR A 412 4.76 17.36 1.60
N TYR A 413 4.44 18.65 1.66
CA TYR A 413 4.82 19.54 2.75
C TYR A 413 3.63 19.78 3.69
N ILE A 414 3.84 19.61 4.99
CA ILE A 414 2.80 19.78 6.02
C ILE A 414 3.23 20.88 6.99
N GLY A 415 2.60 22.05 6.87
CA GLY A 415 2.92 23.26 7.65
C GLY A 415 4.29 23.88 7.32
N THR A 416 4.50 25.12 7.77
CA THR A 416 5.69 25.95 7.42
C THR A 416 6.54 26.33 8.63
N GLY A 417 6.54 25.52 9.68
CA GLY A 417 7.28 25.80 10.93
C GLY A 417 6.69 26.91 11.81
N GLN A 418 5.94 27.86 11.27
CA GLN A 418 5.06 28.76 12.03
C GLN A 418 3.57 28.49 11.75
N ASP A 419 3.22 28.12 10.52
CA ASP A 419 1.84 27.75 10.18
C ASP A 419 1.56 26.28 10.52
N GLN A 420 0.34 26.04 11.00
CA GLN A 420 -0.19 24.71 11.25
C GLN A 420 -0.41 23.96 9.93
N GLY A 421 -0.52 22.64 9.99
CA GLY A 421 -0.91 21.80 8.86
C GLY A 421 -1.20 20.39 9.35
N ILE A 422 -2.35 19.83 8.99
CA ILE A 422 -2.73 18.49 9.41
C ILE A 422 -3.12 17.70 8.18
N ALA A 423 -2.32 16.70 7.84
CA ALA A 423 -2.65 15.76 6.77
C ALA A 423 -3.02 14.42 7.39
N ARG A 424 -4.13 13.83 6.97
CA ARG A 424 -4.57 12.51 7.43
C ARG A 424 -4.45 11.50 6.29
N ALA A 425 -3.84 10.35 6.58
CA ALA A 425 -3.74 9.22 5.67
C ALA A 425 -4.72 8.13 6.09
N ARG A 426 -5.54 7.66 5.13
CA ARG A 426 -6.54 6.59 5.31
C ARG A 426 -6.44 5.45 4.29
N GLY A 427 -5.54 5.57 3.31
CA GLY A 427 -5.33 4.60 2.23
C GLY A 427 -3.86 4.13 2.11
N GLN A 428 -3.55 3.38 1.05
CA GLN A 428 -2.23 2.73 0.85
C GLN A 428 -1.16 3.65 0.26
N ASN A 429 -1.56 4.68 -0.50
CA ASN A 429 -0.67 5.67 -1.13
C ASN A 429 -1.16 7.09 -0.83
N ALA A 430 -1.54 7.35 0.43
CA ALA A 430 -2.18 8.59 0.82
C ALA A 430 -1.33 9.85 0.51
N PHE A 431 0.00 9.75 0.45
CA PHE A 431 0.87 10.89 0.13
C PHE A 431 1.62 10.75 -1.19
N GLY A 432 1.03 10.01 -2.15
CA GLY A 432 1.62 9.76 -3.46
C GLY A 432 2.60 8.58 -3.45
N VAL A 433 3.00 8.15 -4.65
CA VAL A 433 3.89 6.97 -4.86
C VAL A 433 5.38 7.34 -4.86
N GLY A 434 5.72 8.60 -4.58
CA GLY A 434 7.10 9.09 -4.55
C GLY A 434 7.28 10.31 -3.64
N GLY A 435 8.50 10.85 -3.61
CA GLY A 435 8.81 12.05 -2.83
C GLY A 435 8.92 11.80 -1.32
N THR A 436 9.28 12.85 -0.58
CA THR A 436 9.38 12.84 0.89
C THR A 436 8.19 13.58 1.50
N VAL A 437 7.63 13.05 2.59
CA VAL A 437 6.67 13.81 3.41
C VAL A 437 7.45 14.66 4.41
N VAL A 438 7.36 15.98 4.29
CA VAL A 438 8.11 16.94 5.11
C VAL A 438 7.17 17.57 6.14
N ILE A 439 7.40 17.29 7.42
CA ILE A 439 6.59 17.84 8.52
C ILE A 439 7.30 19.05 9.12
N GLY A 440 6.69 20.22 8.99
CA GLY A 440 7.16 21.47 9.57
C GLY A 440 8.41 22.01 8.88
N GLU A 441 8.27 22.50 7.66
CA GLU A 441 9.38 22.86 6.77
C GLU A 441 10.45 23.78 7.41
N ALA A 442 10.11 24.82 8.16
CA ALA A 442 11.12 25.68 8.78
C ALA A 442 11.73 25.11 10.09
N GLY A 443 11.29 23.93 10.53
CA GLY A 443 11.49 23.44 11.89
C GLY A 443 10.67 24.22 12.92
N ASN A 444 10.67 23.76 14.18
CA ASN A 444 9.95 24.38 15.31
C ASN A 444 8.45 24.57 15.10
N ALA A 445 7.83 23.77 14.23
CA ALA A 445 6.39 23.77 14.02
C ALA A 445 5.64 23.59 15.35
N THR A 446 4.56 24.35 15.52
CA THR A 446 3.77 24.31 16.77
C THR A 446 2.87 23.08 16.83
N THR A 447 2.18 22.74 15.74
CA THR A 447 1.17 21.65 15.72
C THR A 447 1.08 20.85 14.42
N ALA A 448 1.94 21.12 13.42
CA ALA A 448 1.89 20.44 12.14
C ALA A 448 2.04 18.92 12.33
N ARG A 449 1.26 18.06 11.68
CA ARG A 449 1.33 16.61 11.92
C ARG A 449 0.69 15.77 10.82
N ILE A 450 1.07 14.50 10.81
CA ILE A 450 0.37 13.43 10.10
C ILE A 450 -0.57 12.72 11.10
N GLU A 451 -1.78 12.42 10.65
CA GLU A 451 -2.72 11.51 11.33
C GLU A 451 -2.91 10.24 10.49
N LEU A 452 -2.99 9.08 11.12
CA LEU A 452 -3.17 7.77 10.47
C LEU A 452 -4.44 7.09 10.97
N GLU A 453 -5.26 6.58 10.06
CA GLU A 453 -6.51 5.87 10.33
C GLU A 453 -6.75 4.73 9.31
N ASN A 454 -7.64 3.78 9.64
CA ASN A 454 -8.15 2.74 8.71
C ASN A 454 -7.10 1.78 8.12
N ASN A 455 -6.01 1.51 8.81
CA ASN A 455 -4.93 0.63 8.32
C ASN A 455 -4.20 1.22 7.09
N ALA A 456 -3.98 2.54 7.10
CA ALA A 456 -3.18 3.24 6.13
C ALA A 456 -1.74 2.70 6.05
N LEU A 457 -1.19 2.73 4.83
CA LEU A 457 0.22 2.53 4.54
C LEU A 457 0.81 3.84 4.04
N VAL A 458 1.94 4.25 4.60
CA VAL A 458 2.74 5.37 4.11
C VAL A 458 4.11 4.84 3.74
N SER A 459 4.35 4.70 2.44
CA SER A 459 5.61 4.20 1.90
C SER A 459 6.69 5.27 1.76
N ASN A 460 6.30 6.54 1.79
CA ASN A 460 7.21 7.66 1.65
C ASN A 460 8.17 7.77 2.84
N ASN A 461 9.42 8.16 2.57
CA ASN A 461 10.30 8.67 3.63
C ASN A 461 9.67 9.90 4.29
N ILE A 462 9.86 10.06 5.60
CA ILE A 462 9.34 11.20 6.35
C ILE A 462 10.51 12.03 6.86
N ALA A 463 10.60 13.27 6.39
CA ALA A 463 11.47 14.28 6.98
C ALA A 463 10.73 14.97 8.13
N PHE A 464 11.05 14.57 9.35
CA PHE A 464 10.43 15.09 10.56
C PHE A 464 11.38 16.10 11.22
N ARG A 465 11.04 17.39 11.16
CA ARG A 465 11.82 18.49 11.75
C ARG A 465 11.41 18.79 13.20
N GLY A 466 12.41 19.08 14.03
CA GLY A 466 12.26 19.11 15.49
C GLY A 466 11.51 20.30 16.07
N ARG A 467 10.99 20.14 17.29
CA ARG A 467 10.12 21.11 17.97
C ARG A 467 10.63 21.54 19.34
N THR A 468 10.09 22.66 19.83
CA THR A 468 10.32 23.21 21.17
C THR A 468 9.12 23.00 22.12
N ASN A 469 8.12 22.23 21.69
CA ASN A 469 6.91 21.90 22.43
C ASN A 469 6.64 20.38 22.34
N SER A 470 5.60 19.92 23.05
CA SER A 470 5.21 18.51 23.14
C SER A 470 4.07 18.10 22.19
N SER A 471 3.80 18.86 21.12
CA SER A 471 2.78 18.46 20.15
C SER A 471 3.27 17.26 19.32
N PRO A 472 2.45 16.21 19.15
CA PRO A 472 2.80 15.04 18.35
C PRO A 472 2.94 15.40 16.87
N ALA A 473 3.89 14.78 16.18
CA ALA A 473 4.08 14.96 14.73
C ALA A 473 3.49 13.83 13.92
N ILE A 474 3.43 12.65 14.51
CA ILE A 474 2.81 11.46 13.94
C ILE A 474 1.82 10.98 14.99
N VAL A 475 0.56 10.86 14.59
CA VAL A 475 -0.52 10.39 15.46
C VAL A 475 -1.23 9.23 14.76
N ASN A 476 -1.11 8.04 15.32
CA ASN A 476 -1.95 6.91 14.97
C ASN A 476 -3.28 7.04 15.74
N LYS A 477 -4.35 7.37 15.02
CA LYS A 477 -5.66 7.70 15.61
C LYS A 477 -6.52 6.45 15.81
N SER A 478 -6.49 5.52 14.85
CA SER A 478 -7.23 4.25 14.91
C SER A 478 -6.72 3.26 13.86
N GLY A 479 -6.96 1.97 14.05
CA GLY A 479 -6.49 0.91 13.14
C GLY A 479 -5.01 0.58 13.30
N ASN A 480 -4.55 -0.40 12.52
CA ASN A 480 -3.18 -0.87 12.50
C ASN A 480 -2.48 -0.28 11.27
N ASN A 481 -1.76 0.82 11.47
CA ASN A 481 -1.20 1.62 10.39
C ASN A 481 0.32 1.42 10.29
N THR A 482 0.84 1.49 9.08
CA THR A 482 2.25 1.24 8.80
C THR A 482 2.91 2.42 8.10
N ILE A 483 4.09 2.80 8.57
CA ILE A 483 5.02 3.67 7.83
C ILE A 483 6.22 2.81 7.46
N SER A 484 6.40 2.51 6.17
CA SER A 484 7.51 1.69 5.69
C SER A 484 8.72 2.52 5.23
N GLY A 485 8.52 3.80 4.94
CA GLY A 485 9.63 4.73 4.71
C GLY A 485 10.39 5.08 5.99
N THR A 486 11.65 5.51 5.86
CA THR A 486 12.48 5.91 7.00
C THR A 486 12.00 7.24 7.59
N LEU A 487 11.91 7.31 8.92
CA LEU A 487 11.72 8.58 9.64
C LEU A 487 13.07 9.26 9.85
N ASN A 488 13.31 10.33 9.11
CA ASN A 488 14.49 11.16 9.21
C ASN A 488 14.25 12.32 10.18
N VAL A 489 14.93 12.27 11.32
CA VAL A 489 14.84 13.28 12.39
C VAL A 489 15.83 14.41 12.09
N GLU A 490 15.34 15.52 11.57
CA GLU A 490 16.17 16.60 11.01
C GLU A 490 16.47 17.74 12.01
N PHE A 491 16.84 18.93 11.51
CA PHE A 491 17.09 20.13 12.29
C PHE A 491 15.80 20.71 12.92
N GLY A 492 15.96 21.70 13.80
CA GLY A 492 14.87 22.36 14.52
C GLY A 492 15.08 22.30 16.03
N GLY A 493 13.98 22.21 16.78
CA GLY A 493 14.02 21.98 18.22
C GLY A 493 14.43 20.54 18.56
N SER A 494 14.46 20.21 19.85
CA SER A 494 14.95 18.92 20.33
C SER A 494 13.86 17.85 20.52
N THR A 495 12.58 18.20 20.41
CA THR A 495 11.47 17.30 20.73
C THR A 495 10.83 16.72 19.48
N TYR A 496 10.66 15.40 19.47
CA TYR A 496 10.03 14.60 18.43
C TYR A 496 9.08 13.62 19.10
N LEU A 497 7.79 13.67 18.82
CA LEU A 497 6.81 12.85 19.53
C LEU A 497 5.97 12.07 18.52
N LEU A 498 5.95 10.75 18.71
CA LEU A 498 5.13 9.78 18.00
C LEU A 498 4.08 9.26 18.97
N ARG A 499 2.80 9.35 18.61
CA ARG A 499 1.70 8.95 19.48
C ARG A 499 0.84 7.88 18.82
N SER A 500 0.60 6.77 19.51
CA SER A 500 -0.45 5.81 19.15
C SER A 500 -1.62 5.94 20.12
N GLU A 501 -2.73 6.52 19.68
CA GLU A 501 -3.91 6.71 20.51
C GLU A 501 -4.74 5.42 20.63
N ALA A 502 -4.88 4.66 19.54
CA ALA A 502 -5.58 3.38 19.48
C ALA A 502 -5.08 2.54 18.29
N GLY A 503 -5.19 1.21 18.39
CA GLY A 503 -4.59 0.29 17.40
C GLY A 503 -3.06 0.30 17.47
N GLN A 504 -2.40 -0.22 16.44
CA GLN A 504 -0.94 -0.32 16.37
C GLN A 504 -0.34 0.63 15.32
N LEU A 505 0.72 1.34 15.68
CA LEU A 505 1.58 2.06 14.72
C LEU A 505 2.85 1.25 14.45
N THR A 506 3.04 0.78 13.21
CA THR A 506 4.25 0.05 12.80
C THR A 506 5.19 0.93 11.99
N LEU A 507 6.46 0.99 12.38
CA LEU A 507 7.56 1.55 11.59
C LEU A 507 8.39 0.38 11.03
N SER A 508 8.31 0.11 9.72
CA SER A 508 8.80 -1.15 9.15
C SER A 508 10.01 -1.03 8.21
N GLY A 509 10.49 0.16 7.89
CA GLY A 509 11.70 0.33 7.07
C GLY A 509 12.94 -0.25 7.74
N GLY A 510 13.90 -0.78 6.96
CA GLY A 510 15.12 -1.41 7.50
C GLY A 510 15.90 -0.51 8.47
N VAL A 511 15.99 0.78 8.16
CA VAL A 511 16.21 1.83 9.17
C VAL A 511 14.88 2.51 9.42
N ALA A 512 14.31 2.29 10.60
CA ALA A 512 13.02 2.86 10.95
C ALA A 512 13.15 4.34 11.33
N LEU A 513 14.24 4.70 12.04
CA LEU A 513 14.47 6.07 12.52
C LEU A 513 15.95 6.42 12.52
N THR A 514 16.31 7.56 11.94
CA THR A 514 17.68 8.06 11.93
C THR A 514 17.76 9.56 12.18
N ALA A 515 18.79 9.99 12.91
CA ALA A 515 19.05 11.42 13.08
C ALA A 515 19.79 12.02 11.88
N GLY A 516 19.44 13.25 11.52
CA GLY A 516 20.13 14.05 10.52
C GLY A 516 21.51 14.54 11.00
N THR A 517 22.10 15.49 10.26
CA THR A 517 23.50 15.93 10.45
C THR A 517 23.70 17.06 11.48
N ASP A 518 22.79 17.24 12.43
CA ASP A 518 22.80 18.35 13.39
C ASP A 518 23.68 18.05 14.64
N MET A 519 24.21 19.08 15.32
CA MET A 519 25.15 18.95 16.45
C MET A 519 24.49 18.92 17.85
N GLY A 520 23.16 18.90 17.95
CA GLY A 520 22.43 18.90 19.23
C GLY A 520 21.78 17.57 19.58
N ASN A 521 21.51 17.32 20.86
CA ASN A 521 20.73 16.15 21.28
C ASN A 521 19.29 16.21 20.72
N ARG A 522 18.71 15.04 20.49
CA ARG A 522 17.37 14.87 19.94
C ARG A 522 16.62 13.86 20.78
N ASN A 523 15.42 14.25 21.25
CA ASN A 523 14.60 13.43 22.12
C ASN A 523 13.38 12.92 21.38
N ILE A 524 13.35 11.62 21.12
CA ILE A 524 12.20 10.92 20.58
C ILE A 524 11.34 10.45 21.75
N THR A 525 10.07 10.84 21.74
CA THR A 525 9.07 10.38 22.70
C THR A 525 8.09 9.45 22.00
N LEU A 526 8.02 8.22 22.50
CA LEU A 526 7.06 7.19 22.12
C LEU A 526 5.90 7.26 23.12
N ASP A 527 4.69 7.57 22.66
CA ASP A 527 3.58 7.95 23.53
C ASP A 527 2.25 7.28 23.13
N GLY A 528 1.26 7.36 24.02
CA GLY A 528 -0.12 7.01 23.77
C GLY A 528 -0.63 5.75 24.47
N ALA A 529 -1.91 5.47 24.29
CA ALA A 529 -2.61 4.32 24.91
C ALA A 529 -2.71 3.11 23.97
N GLY A 530 -2.61 3.33 22.66
CA GLY A 530 -2.42 2.28 21.66
C GLY A 530 -0.97 1.86 21.56
N ASP A 531 -0.73 0.80 20.82
CA ASP A 531 0.58 0.17 20.74
C ASP A 531 1.41 0.73 19.57
N GLY A 532 2.73 0.55 19.64
CA GLY A 532 3.65 0.88 18.57
C GLY A 532 4.73 -0.19 18.39
N VAL A 533 5.19 -0.40 17.17
CA VAL A 533 6.25 -1.35 16.85
C VAL A 533 7.27 -0.67 15.94
N ILE A 534 8.54 -0.74 16.31
CA ILE A 534 9.67 -0.25 15.52
C ILE A 534 10.48 -1.47 15.09
N ARG A 535 10.32 -1.88 13.82
CA ARG A 535 10.94 -3.10 13.29
C ARG A 535 12.39 -2.91 12.90
N GLY A 536 12.70 -1.80 12.23
CA GLY A 536 14.05 -1.46 11.81
C GLY A 536 14.88 -0.77 12.89
N ASP A 537 16.13 -0.51 12.56
CA ASP A 537 17.09 0.07 13.49
C ASP A 537 16.79 1.55 13.78
N ILE A 538 17.08 1.96 15.02
CA ILE A 538 17.17 3.36 15.43
C ILE A 538 18.65 3.75 15.52
N LEU A 539 19.05 4.67 14.65
CA LEU A 539 20.44 5.04 14.44
C LEU A 539 20.73 6.50 14.84
N ASN A 540 21.92 6.74 15.39
CA ASN A 540 22.42 8.11 15.51
C ASN A 540 22.67 8.70 14.11
N GLY A 541 22.62 10.03 14.03
CA GLY A 541 23.23 10.77 12.94
C GLY A 541 24.75 10.89 13.15
N PRO A 542 25.53 11.23 12.11
CA PRO A 542 27.00 11.29 12.18
C PRO A 542 27.59 12.20 13.27
N ARG A 543 26.77 13.13 13.81
CA ARG A 543 27.17 14.13 14.81
C ARG A 543 26.11 14.35 15.90
N THR A 544 25.11 13.48 15.98
CA THR A 544 23.88 13.70 16.78
C THR A 544 23.66 12.52 17.73
N SER A 545 23.34 12.81 18.98
CA SER A 545 22.88 11.78 19.93
C SER A 545 21.35 11.77 20.00
N LEU A 546 20.74 10.60 19.79
CA LEU A 546 19.31 10.39 20.02
C LEU A 546 19.06 9.81 21.42
N THR A 547 18.08 10.34 22.12
CA THR A 547 17.49 9.75 23.33
C THR A 547 16.09 9.23 23.01
N ILE A 548 15.70 8.12 23.64
CA ILE A 548 14.35 7.56 23.54
C ILE A 548 13.67 7.69 24.90
N THR A 549 12.46 8.25 24.92
CA THR A 549 11.59 8.30 26.09
C THR A 549 10.27 7.60 25.77
N LYS A 550 9.87 6.62 26.57
CA LYS A 550 8.57 5.95 26.49
C LYS A 550 7.63 6.50 27.57
N THR A 551 6.49 7.05 27.15
CA THR A 551 5.39 7.57 27.99
C THR A 551 4.04 6.96 27.58
N GLY A 552 2.96 7.28 28.31
CA GLY A 552 1.64 6.75 28.01
C GLY A 552 1.47 5.29 28.39
N THR A 553 0.23 4.82 28.44
CA THR A 553 -0.12 3.50 28.98
C THR A 553 0.09 2.34 28.01
N GLY A 554 0.22 2.61 26.70
CA GLY A 554 0.37 1.57 25.67
C GLY A 554 1.74 0.90 25.66
N ILE A 555 1.89 -0.13 24.82
CA ILE A 555 3.14 -0.89 24.65
C ILE A 555 3.86 -0.39 23.40
N TRP A 556 5.16 -0.12 23.52
CA TRP A 556 6.01 0.11 22.36
C TRP A 556 7.09 -0.96 22.26
N THR A 557 7.21 -1.61 21.11
CA THR A 557 8.13 -2.73 20.87
C THR A 557 9.27 -2.34 19.95
N LEU A 558 10.52 -2.61 20.36
CA LEU A 558 11.73 -2.44 19.53
C LEU A 558 12.28 -3.80 19.10
N THR A 559 12.27 -4.10 17.80
CA THR A 559 12.84 -5.38 17.30
C THR A 559 14.18 -5.20 16.58
N GLY A 560 14.54 -3.98 16.19
CA GLY A 560 15.81 -3.66 15.54
C GLY A 560 17.01 -3.63 16.49
N ASN A 561 18.21 -3.66 15.91
CA ASN A 561 19.48 -3.56 16.61
C ASN A 561 19.88 -2.09 16.74
N ASN A 562 19.47 -1.49 17.85
CA ASN A 562 19.54 -0.06 18.04
C ASN A 562 20.95 0.40 18.47
N SER A 563 21.51 1.36 17.74
CA SER A 563 22.87 1.89 17.97
C SER A 563 22.90 3.34 18.46
N TYR A 564 21.73 3.95 18.74
CA TYR A 564 21.67 5.29 19.29
C TYR A 564 22.42 5.40 20.62
N SER A 565 23.00 6.57 20.89
CA SER A 565 23.97 6.75 21.99
C SER A 565 23.40 7.42 23.24
N GLY A 566 22.24 8.07 23.12
CA GLY A 566 21.58 8.72 24.24
C GLY A 566 20.84 7.72 25.13
N THR A 567 20.34 8.21 26.25
CA THR A 567 19.62 7.40 27.23
C THR A 567 18.28 6.89 26.71
N THR A 568 17.91 5.68 27.13
CA THR A 568 16.56 5.12 27.01
C THR A 568 15.85 5.31 28.35
N THR A 569 14.69 5.98 28.36
CA THR A 569 13.89 6.22 29.57
C THR A 569 12.51 5.63 29.40
N VAL A 570 12.11 4.69 30.25
CA VAL A 570 10.74 4.19 30.34
C VAL A 570 10.06 4.91 31.50
N ALA A 571 9.29 5.94 31.18
CA ALA A 571 8.62 6.78 32.17
C ALA A 571 7.24 6.25 32.55
N GLU A 572 6.49 5.70 31.59
CA GLU A 572 5.14 5.14 31.78
C GLU A 572 4.86 3.99 30.78
N GLY A 573 3.93 3.10 31.15
CA GLY A 573 3.54 1.95 30.32
C GLY A 573 4.69 0.97 30.11
N THR A 574 4.69 0.28 28.97
CA THR A 574 5.67 -0.78 28.68
C THR A 574 6.54 -0.44 27.47
N LEU A 575 7.86 -0.53 27.63
CA LEU A 575 8.79 -0.65 26.51
C LEU A 575 9.18 -2.12 26.38
N ALA A 576 8.74 -2.77 25.30
CA ALA A 576 9.10 -4.14 24.94
C ALA A 576 10.26 -4.14 23.94
N PHE A 577 11.10 -5.18 23.92
CA PHE A 577 12.14 -5.32 22.90
C PHE A 577 12.63 -6.76 22.72
N SER A 578 12.88 -7.14 21.47
CA SER A 578 13.59 -8.39 21.11
C SER A 578 14.95 -8.13 20.46
N GLY A 579 15.18 -6.92 19.93
CA GLY A 579 16.47 -6.48 19.42
C GLY A 579 17.35 -5.91 20.53
N SER A 580 17.57 -4.60 20.55
CA SER A 580 18.33 -3.97 21.62
C SER A 580 17.80 -2.61 22.07
N THR A 581 18.15 -2.15 23.27
CA THR A 581 18.14 -0.70 23.56
C THR A 581 19.34 -0.03 22.91
N GLY A 582 19.46 1.31 23.03
CA GLY A 582 20.66 2.02 22.60
C GLY A 582 21.89 1.73 23.48
N GLN A 583 23.02 2.30 23.07
CA GLN A 583 24.32 2.23 23.75
C GLN A 583 24.37 3.07 25.04
N GLY A 584 23.43 4.02 25.20
CA GLY A 584 23.27 4.81 26.42
C GLY A 584 22.63 4.02 27.57
N ALA A 585 22.58 4.62 28.76
CA ALA A 585 21.93 4.00 29.91
C ALA A 585 20.41 3.87 29.73
N THR A 586 19.84 2.78 30.25
CA THR A 586 18.40 2.51 30.31
C THR A 586 17.89 2.71 31.74
N SER A 587 16.84 3.52 31.88
CA SER A 587 16.20 3.81 33.17
C SER A 587 14.70 3.54 33.12
N VAL A 588 14.16 2.90 34.16
CA VAL A 588 12.74 2.53 34.29
C VAL A 588 12.16 3.19 35.54
N ALA A 589 11.14 4.01 35.35
CA ALA A 589 10.49 4.76 36.41
C ALA A 589 9.46 3.91 37.19
N ALA A 590 9.06 4.39 38.37
CA ALA A 590 8.02 3.75 39.17
C ALA A 590 6.71 3.61 38.38
N GLY A 591 6.11 2.42 38.37
CA GLY A 591 4.87 2.13 37.62
C GLY A 591 5.06 1.87 36.12
N ALA A 592 6.30 1.89 35.61
CA ALA A 592 6.62 1.55 34.23
C ALA A 592 7.27 0.16 34.13
N THR A 593 7.21 -0.42 32.94
CA THR A 593 7.71 -1.77 32.65
C THR A 593 8.70 -1.75 31.49
N LEU A 594 9.87 -2.36 31.69
CA LEU A 594 10.75 -2.77 30.59
C LEU A 594 10.62 -4.28 30.43
N ALA A 595 10.25 -4.74 29.23
CA ALA A 595 9.96 -6.14 28.94
C ALA A 595 10.79 -6.63 27.73
N GLY A 596 11.23 -7.88 27.70
CA GLY A 596 11.83 -8.45 26.49
C GLY A 596 12.99 -9.42 26.68
N SER A 597 13.47 -9.92 25.56
CA SER A 597 14.53 -10.94 25.42
C SER A 597 15.71 -10.47 24.57
N GLY A 598 15.84 -9.15 24.43
CA GLY A 598 16.91 -8.52 23.69
C GLY A 598 18.11 -8.13 24.56
N THR A 599 18.93 -7.21 24.02
CA THR A 599 20.12 -6.67 24.70
C THR A 599 19.94 -5.24 25.19
N VAL A 600 20.24 -4.97 26.45
CA VAL A 600 20.50 -3.63 26.99
C VAL A 600 22.00 -3.37 26.95
N PHE A 601 22.46 -2.51 26.03
CA PHE A 601 23.90 -2.24 25.88
C PHE A 601 24.49 -1.38 27.01
N GLY A 602 23.72 -0.43 27.54
CA GLY A 602 24.16 0.42 28.65
C GLY A 602 23.90 -0.19 30.03
N ASN A 603 24.02 0.65 31.06
CA ASN A 603 23.55 0.28 32.40
C ASN A 603 22.02 0.22 32.44
N LEU A 604 21.45 -0.78 33.12
CA LEU A 604 20.03 -0.88 33.41
C LEU A 604 19.74 -0.49 34.86
N SER A 605 18.86 0.49 35.07
CA SER A 605 18.41 0.92 36.40
C SER A 605 16.88 0.97 36.50
N ALA A 606 16.33 0.36 37.54
CA ALA A 606 14.89 0.32 37.80
C ALA A 606 14.56 0.92 39.19
N GLN A 607 13.64 1.87 39.23
CA GLN A 607 13.20 2.53 40.47
C GLN A 607 12.24 1.65 41.28
N SER A 608 11.98 2.03 42.54
CA SER A 608 11.01 1.33 43.37
C SER A 608 9.61 1.35 42.73
N GLY A 609 8.98 0.18 42.61
CA GLY A 609 7.70 0.02 41.93
C GLY A 609 7.77 -0.03 40.39
N ALA A 610 8.96 -0.01 39.79
CA ALA A 610 9.16 -0.38 38.38
C ALA A 610 9.13 -1.90 38.20
N VAL A 611 8.90 -2.36 36.97
CA VAL A 611 8.95 -3.77 36.58
C VAL A 611 9.99 -4.00 35.49
N ILE A 612 10.86 -4.98 35.69
CA ILE A 612 11.72 -5.58 34.66
C ILE A 612 11.15 -6.98 34.39
N ARG A 613 10.71 -7.24 33.17
CA ARG A 613 10.19 -8.53 32.75
C ARG A 613 11.12 -9.14 31.72
N VAL A 614 11.54 -10.38 31.95
CA VAL A 614 12.18 -11.17 30.90
C VAL A 614 11.08 -11.67 29.97
N GLY A 615 11.20 -11.34 28.69
CA GLY A 615 10.21 -11.62 27.66
C GLY A 615 9.05 -10.64 27.51
N SER A 616 8.35 -10.76 26.38
CA SER A 616 7.43 -9.74 25.86
C SER A 616 5.99 -9.84 26.43
N ALA A 617 5.59 -11.04 26.82
CA ALA A 617 4.43 -11.38 27.64
C ALA A 617 4.89 -12.46 28.62
N GLY A 618 4.26 -12.59 29.79
CA GLY A 618 4.54 -13.77 30.62
C GLY A 618 4.21 -15.05 29.84
N LEU A 619 4.89 -16.17 30.10
CA LEU A 619 4.86 -17.43 29.33
C LEU A 619 3.56 -17.62 28.52
N THR A 620 3.64 -17.27 27.24
CA THR A 620 2.76 -17.79 26.18
C THR A 620 3.57 -17.87 24.90
N SER A 621 3.76 -19.12 24.46
CA SER A 621 4.07 -19.64 23.12
C SER A 621 4.98 -18.83 22.17
N LYS A 622 6.07 -19.47 21.74
CA LYS A 622 6.83 -19.09 20.55
C LYS A 622 5.94 -19.34 19.32
N VAL A 623 5.69 -18.31 18.50
CA VAL A 623 4.94 -18.46 17.24
C VAL A 623 5.66 -19.48 16.36
N ALA A 624 4.98 -20.59 16.10
CA ALA A 624 5.46 -21.76 15.39
C ALA A 624 5.53 -21.47 13.88
N GLY A 625 6.52 -20.68 13.44
CA GLY A 625 6.69 -20.27 12.04
C GLY A 625 5.56 -19.38 11.50
N GLU A 626 5.81 -18.68 10.40
CA GLU A 626 4.77 -17.97 9.66
C GLU A 626 4.28 -18.86 8.52
N VAL A 627 2.98 -19.10 8.43
CA VAL A 627 2.37 -19.89 7.35
C VAL A 627 2.58 -19.15 6.02
N ILE A 628 3.26 -19.79 5.08
CA ILE A 628 3.23 -19.41 3.67
C ILE A 628 1.91 -19.92 3.10
N ASP A 629 1.67 -21.23 3.16
CA ASP A 629 0.38 -21.83 2.76
C ASP A 629 0.17 -23.18 3.45
N ASP A 630 -1.02 -23.42 3.98
CA ASP A 630 -1.49 -24.69 4.56
C ASP A 630 -2.58 -25.36 3.71
N PHE A 631 -2.96 -24.75 2.58
CA PHE A 631 -3.98 -25.18 1.63
C PHE A 631 -5.42 -25.35 2.17
N ASP A 632 -5.64 -25.23 3.47
CA ASP A 632 -6.92 -25.45 4.15
C ASP A 632 -7.96 -24.37 3.82
N GLY A 633 -7.49 -23.16 3.51
CA GLY A 633 -8.34 -22.04 3.10
C GLY A 633 -9.07 -22.24 1.76
N TYR A 634 -8.62 -23.17 0.92
CA TYR A 634 -9.16 -23.37 -0.42
C TYR A 634 -10.28 -24.44 -0.43
N ASN A 635 -11.55 -24.02 -0.28
CA ASN A 635 -12.68 -24.96 -0.17
C ASN A 635 -13.60 -24.92 -1.40
N ASN A 636 -13.82 -26.07 -2.08
CA ASN A 636 -15.02 -26.38 -2.88
C ASN A 636 -15.03 -27.84 -3.45
N GLY A 637 -15.62 -28.80 -2.74
CA GLY A 637 -16.46 -29.89 -3.30
C GLY A 637 -15.90 -30.96 -4.28
N ARG A 638 -14.63 -30.97 -4.69
CA ARG A 638 -13.92 -32.07 -5.41
C ARG A 638 -12.52 -31.57 -5.82
N ASN A 639 -11.46 -32.38 -5.70
CA ASN A 639 -10.09 -32.13 -6.20
C ASN A 639 -10.04 -31.13 -7.38
N GLN A 640 -9.62 -29.90 -7.12
CA GLN A 640 -9.62 -28.82 -8.12
C GLN A 640 -8.21 -28.46 -8.55
N ASN A 641 -8.06 -28.11 -9.83
CA ASN A 641 -6.78 -27.80 -10.44
C ASN A 641 -6.36 -26.36 -10.16
N ILE A 642 -5.05 -26.12 -10.13
CA ILE A 642 -4.45 -24.78 -10.04
C ILE A 642 -4.23 -24.21 -11.46
N GLY A 643 -4.51 -22.91 -11.67
CA GLY A 643 -4.29 -22.20 -12.94
C GLY A 643 -5.47 -22.17 -13.93
N ALA A 644 -5.25 -21.61 -15.14
CA ALA A 644 -6.28 -21.26 -16.12
C ALA A 644 -7.08 -22.46 -16.70
N HIS A 645 -8.09 -22.92 -15.98
CA HIS A 645 -9.00 -23.99 -16.39
C HIS A 645 -10.45 -23.47 -16.56
N ALA A 646 -11.30 -24.21 -17.30
CA ALA A 646 -12.68 -23.84 -17.60
C ALA A 646 -13.60 -23.64 -16.36
N ASN A 647 -13.16 -24.06 -15.18
CA ASN A 647 -13.91 -23.96 -13.92
C ASN A 647 -13.34 -22.90 -12.95
N GLY A 648 -12.35 -22.11 -13.38
CA GLY A 648 -11.62 -21.16 -12.54
C GLY A 648 -10.40 -21.76 -11.85
N ASP A 649 -9.54 -20.90 -11.32
CA ASP A 649 -8.39 -21.25 -10.49
C ASP A 649 -8.82 -21.35 -9.01
N VAL A 650 -8.54 -22.48 -8.37
CA VAL A 650 -8.95 -22.77 -6.99
C VAL A 650 -8.26 -21.88 -5.96
N THR A 651 -7.07 -21.37 -6.28
CA THR A 651 -6.30 -20.51 -5.36
C THR A 651 -6.51 -19.03 -5.60
N GLY A 652 -7.28 -18.65 -6.62
CA GLY A 652 -7.53 -17.25 -6.96
C GLY A 652 -6.29 -16.46 -7.40
N GLY A 653 -5.28 -17.14 -7.95
CA GLY A 653 -4.02 -16.57 -8.40
C GLY A 653 -2.89 -16.58 -7.37
N VAL A 654 -3.09 -17.18 -6.18
CA VAL A 654 -2.01 -17.32 -5.17
C VAL A 654 -0.98 -18.35 -5.64
N TRP A 655 -1.45 -19.43 -6.28
CA TRP A 655 -0.59 -20.38 -6.96
C TRP A 655 -0.85 -20.33 -8.46
N ASP A 656 0.22 -20.20 -9.22
CA ASP A 656 0.19 -20.28 -10.67
C ASP A 656 0.49 -21.71 -11.13
N GLY A 657 -0.44 -22.27 -11.92
CA GLY A 657 -0.25 -23.56 -12.57
C GLY A 657 0.74 -23.44 -13.72
N VAL A 658 1.82 -24.21 -13.70
CA VAL A 658 2.83 -24.16 -14.75
C VAL A 658 2.41 -25.08 -15.91
N PHE A 659 2.11 -24.45 -17.06
CA PHE A 659 1.52 -24.96 -18.32
C PHE A 659 -0.02 -24.91 -18.40
N ASP A 660 -0.59 -24.05 -19.26
CA ASP A 660 -2.03 -23.96 -19.69
C ASP A 660 -3.07 -24.65 -18.76
N GLY A 661 -3.10 -24.29 -17.47
CA GLY A 661 -4.07 -24.81 -16.49
C GLY A 661 -4.03 -26.34 -16.30
N THR A 662 -2.84 -26.95 -16.15
CA THR A 662 -2.73 -28.41 -16.07
C THR A 662 -3.63 -29.02 -14.99
N GLY A 663 -4.29 -30.13 -15.32
CA GLY A 663 -4.98 -30.96 -14.33
C GLY A 663 -4.04 -31.71 -13.36
N ALA A 664 -2.75 -31.39 -13.37
CA ALA A 664 -1.67 -32.16 -12.78
C ALA A 664 -1.12 -31.57 -11.47
N ALA A 665 -1.57 -30.37 -11.10
CA ALA A 665 -1.44 -29.78 -9.76
C ALA A 665 -2.84 -29.51 -9.20
N GLN A 666 -3.15 -30.07 -8.03
CA GLN A 666 -4.49 -30.04 -7.45
C GLN A 666 -4.44 -29.76 -5.96
N VAL A 667 -5.35 -28.92 -5.47
CA VAL A 667 -5.66 -28.89 -4.03
C VAL A 667 -6.62 -30.04 -3.74
N VAL A 668 -6.21 -30.93 -2.83
CA VAL A 668 -6.94 -32.16 -2.50
C VAL A 668 -7.11 -32.33 -0.99
N ASP A 669 -8.29 -32.78 -0.59
CA ASP A 669 -8.60 -33.11 0.80
C ASP A 669 -7.87 -34.41 1.22
N ASN A 670 -7.19 -34.38 2.36
CA ASN A 670 -6.50 -35.50 2.97
C ASN A 670 -7.50 -36.48 3.60
N ALA A 671 -8.14 -37.29 2.76
CA ALA A 671 -9.05 -38.36 3.16
C ALA A 671 -10.40 -37.90 3.78
N GLY A 672 -10.87 -36.69 3.46
CA GLY A 672 -12.17 -36.20 3.91
C GLY A 672 -12.12 -35.53 5.29
N SER A 673 -10.92 -35.15 5.74
CA SER A 673 -10.65 -34.52 7.03
C SER A 673 -10.94 -33.01 7.02
N GLY A 674 -10.93 -32.39 5.84
CA GLY A 674 -10.92 -30.94 5.69
C GLY A 674 -9.54 -30.31 5.87
N ASP A 675 -8.50 -31.14 5.96
CA ASP A 675 -7.07 -30.78 5.92
C ASP A 675 -6.59 -31.03 4.48
N ASN A 676 -6.27 -29.98 3.75
CA ASN A 676 -6.00 -30.00 2.32
C ASN A 676 -4.50 -30.02 2.04
N SER A 677 -4.09 -30.56 0.90
CA SER A 677 -2.69 -30.49 0.45
C SER A 677 -2.59 -30.22 -1.05
N LEU A 678 -1.41 -29.74 -1.47
CA LEU A 678 -1.05 -29.64 -2.87
C LEU A 678 -0.57 -30.99 -3.39
N LEU A 679 -1.38 -31.63 -4.23
CA LEU A 679 -1.01 -32.82 -4.98
C LEU A 679 -0.41 -32.43 -6.34
N VAL A 680 0.79 -32.94 -6.63
CA VAL A 680 1.46 -32.80 -7.94
C VAL A 680 1.75 -34.18 -8.54
N TYR A 681 1.49 -34.31 -9.84
CA TYR A 681 1.82 -35.49 -10.64
C TYR A 681 2.13 -35.10 -12.09
N GLY A 682 2.91 -35.92 -12.79
CA GLY A 682 3.31 -35.69 -14.18
C GLY A 682 2.36 -36.28 -15.22
N ALA A 683 2.68 -36.11 -16.50
CA ALA A 683 1.95 -36.70 -17.62
C ALA A 683 2.78 -37.83 -18.27
N PRO A 684 2.17 -38.97 -18.66
CA PRO A 684 2.92 -40.15 -19.06
C PRO A 684 3.81 -39.89 -20.29
N SER A 685 5.02 -40.43 -20.22
CA SER A 685 6.17 -40.26 -21.12
C SER A 685 5.96 -40.60 -22.62
N SER A 686 4.75 -40.91 -23.08
CA SER A 686 4.48 -41.17 -24.49
C SER A 686 4.19 -39.88 -25.28
N GLY A 687 5.23 -39.06 -25.52
CA GLY A 687 5.15 -38.00 -26.54
C GLY A 687 5.84 -36.65 -26.28
N GLY A 688 6.78 -36.54 -25.33
CA GLY A 688 7.52 -35.29 -25.05
C GLY A 688 6.94 -34.47 -23.89
N ALA A 689 6.66 -35.13 -22.76
CA ALA A 689 6.05 -34.52 -21.58
C ALA A 689 7.06 -33.69 -20.78
N GLY A 690 6.78 -32.38 -20.66
CA GLY A 690 7.47 -31.46 -19.75
C GLY A 690 6.99 -31.57 -18.29
N TRP A 691 7.76 -30.99 -17.39
CA TRP A 691 7.47 -30.74 -15.98
C TRP A 691 6.17 -29.94 -15.82
N ARG A 692 5.35 -30.34 -14.85
CA ARG A 692 4.04 -29.74 -14.54
C ARG A 692 3.91 -29.57 -13.04
N GLY A 693 3.23 -28.53 -12.60
CA GLY A 693 3.14 -28.25 -11.18
C GLY A 693 2.55 -26.89 -10.86
N GLY A 694 2.87 -26.41 -9.67
CA GLY A 694 2.45 -25.10 -9.17
C GLY A 694 3.65 -24.32 -8.64
N VAL A 695 3.62 -23.01 -8.84
CA VAL A 695 4.57 -22.06 -8.24
C VAL A 695 3.78 -20.92 -7.60
N THR A 696 4.26 -20.44 -6.46
CA THR A 696 3.70 -19.26 -5.79
C THR A 696 4.79 -18.22 -5.57
N SER A 697 4.42 -16.94 -5.68
CA SER A 697 5.29 -15.85 -5.28
C SER A 697 5.36 -15.78 -3.77
N LEU A 698 6.56 -15.73 -3.19
CA LEU A 698 6.72 -15.55 -1.75
C LEU A 698 6.33 -14.14 -1.28
N ALA A 699 6.13 -13.18 -2.20
CA ALA A 699 5.73 -11.82 -1.90
C ALA A 699 4.26 -11.51 -2.28
N GLU A 700 3.83 -11.94 -3.47
CA GLU A 700 2.51 -11.62 -4.02
C GLU A 700 1.45 -12.63 -3.55
N GLY A 701 0.29 -12.12 -3.12
CA GLY A 701 -0.82 -12.97 -2.65
C GLY A 701 -0.85 -13.20 -1.13
N TYR A 702 0.19 -12.81 -0.41
CA TYR A 702 0.30 -12.97 1.04
C TYR A 702 0.30 -11.63 1.80
N ALA A 703 0.01 -11.68 3.10
CA ALA A 703 -0.02 -10.49 3.97
C ALA A 703 1.39 -9.97 4.34
N ARG A 704 2.43 -10.75 4.06
CA ARG A 704 3.86 -10.46 4.30
C ARG A 704 4.69 -11.00 3.15
N ASP A 705 5.90 -10.46 3.00
CA ASP A 705 6.89 -10.93 2.03
C ASP A 705 7.77 -12.00 2.69
N PHE A 706 7.77 -13.20 2.12
CA PHE A 706 8.53 -14.37 2.53
C PHE A 706 9.76 -14.61 1.64
N SER A 707 10.12 -13.68 0.75
CA SER A 707 11.28 -13.81 -0.13
C SER A 707 12.59 -13.80 0.66
N LEU A 708 13.58 -14.61 0.25
CA LEU A 708 14.91 -14.60 0.86
C LEU A 708 15.87 -13.75 0.04
N LEU A 709 16.16 -12.55 0.52
CA LEU A 709 17.05 -11.62 -0.18
C LEU A 709 18.51 -12.11 -0.17
N ASP A 710 19.29 -11.65 -1.15
CA ASP A 710 20.73 -11.89 -1.20
C ASP A 710 21.41 -11.45 0.11
N GLY A 711 22.24 -12.32 0.68
CA GLY A 711 22.93 -12.05 1.95
C GLY A 711 22.14 -12.37 3.22
N GLN A 712 20.91 -12.88 3.13
CA GLN A 712 20.10 -13.28 4.28
C GLN A 712 20.11 -14.79 4.53
N THR A 713 19.67 -15.19 5.72
CA THR A 713 19.46 -16.58 6.12
C THR A 713 18.02 -16.76 6.63
N ALA A 714 17.34 -17.80 6.16
CA ALA A 714 16.01 -18.19 6.65
C ALA A 714 15.81 -19.71 6.58
N THR A 715 14.79 -20.20 7.27
CA THR A 715 14.40 -21.61 7.22
C THR A 715 13.02 -21.77 6.60
N TYR A 716 12.90 -22.68 5.64
CA TYR A 716 11.62 -23.05 5.02
C TYR A 716 11.24 -24.46 5.44
N PHE A 717 10.08 -24.60 6.06
CA PHE A 717 9.52 -25.87 6.48
C PHE A 717 8.39 -26.30 5.55
N PHE A 718 8.29 -27.60 5.26
CA PHE A 718 7.12 -28.20 4.61
C PHE A 718 7.04 -29.70 4.91
N GLN A 719 5.84 -30.27 4.73
CA GLN A 719 5.64 -31.72 4.75
C GLN A 719 5.56 -32.27 3.33
N VAL A 720 6.11 -33.48 3.12
CA VAL A 720 6.04 -34.20 1.85
C VAL A 720 5.54 -35.62 2.04
N MET A 721 4.67 -36.10 1.15
CA MET A 721 4.17 -37.48 1.12
C MET A 721 4.23 -38.06 -0.30
N ASN A 722 4.73 -39.28 -0.43
CA ASN A 722 4.54 -40.09 -1.65
C ASN A 722 3.30 -40.98 -1.51
N GLU A 723 2.37 -40.98 -2.47
CA GLU A 723 1.18 -41.85 -2.41
C GLU A 723 1.49 -43.33 -2.74
N GLY A 724 2.66 -43.64 -3.31
CA GLY A 724 3.05 -45.03 -3.63
C GLY A 724 2.32 -45.62 -4.84
N ASN A 725 1.82 -44.79 -5.75
CA ASN A 725 0.99 -45.22 -6.88
C ASN A 725 1.80 -45.61 -8.13
N ALA A 726 2.91 -44.92 -8.41
CA ALA A 726 3.75 -45.07 -9.59
C ALA A 726 5.16 -44.52 -9.33
N PHE A 727 6.01 -44.51 -10.36
CA PHE A 727 7.35 -43.92 -10.26
C PHE A 727 7.24 -42.40 -10.06
N ALA A 728 7.80 -41.91 -8.95
CA ALA A 728 7.83 -40.49 -8.62
C ALA A 728 9.08 -39.83 -9.19
N ASP A 729 8.91 -38.63 -9.75
CA ASP A 729 9.98 -37.70 -10.12
C ASP A 729 9.42 -36.27 -9.95
N THR A 730 9.60 -35.74 -8.74
CA THR A 730 8.98 -34.47 -8.29
C THR A 730 10.00 -33.57 -7.60
N MET A 731 10.19 -32.35 -8.09
CA MET A 731 11.06 -31.32 -7.50
C MET A 731 10.24 -30.38 -6.61
N ILE A 732 10.85 -29.90 -5.53
CA ILE A 732 10.27 -28.97 -4.56
C ILE A 732 11.36 -27.97 -4.21
N GLY A 733 11.06 -26.69 -4.05
CA GLY A 733 12.03 -25.76 -3.45
C GLY A 733 11.90 -24.32 -3.92
N LEU A 734 13.03 -23.60 -3.84
CA LEU A 734 13.08 -22.14 -4.00
C LEU A 734 13.75 -21.72 -5.29
N THR A 735 13.23 -20.64 -5.87
CA THR A 735 13.74 -20.02 -7.10
C THR A 735 13.57 -18.50 -7.07
N ALA A 736 14.33 -17.81 -7.91
CA ALA A 736 14.26 -16.37 -8.12
C ALA A 736 13.18 -15.94 -9.14
N ARG A 737 12.29 -16.85 -9.59
CA ARG A 737 11.34 -16.57 -10.68
C ARG A 737 9.93 -17.05 -10.36
N THR A 738 8.95 -16.16 -10.49
CA THR A 738 7.53 -16.45 -10.28
C THR A 738 6.80 -16.95 -11.53
N THR A 739 7.22 -16.61 -12.76
CA THR A 739 6.38 -16.83 -13.96
C THR A 739 7.00 -17.67 -15.10
N THR A 740 8.22 -18.22 -14.96
CA THR A 740 8.90 -18.93 -16.07
C THR A 740 9.79 -20.08 -15.61
N ILE A 741 9.24 -21.07 -14.91
CA ILE A 741 9.92 -22.36 -14.76
C ILE A 741 9.77 -23.12 -16.10
N ASP A 742 10.89 -23.47 -16.74
CA ASP A 742 10.92 -24.15 -18.03
C ASP A 742 10.37 -25.57 -17.89
N VAL A 743 9.19 -25.79 -18.47
CA VAL A 743 8.55 -27.10 -18.51
C VAL A 743 9.43 -28.17 -19.17
N ASN A 744 10.39 -27.81 -20.01
CA ASN A 744 11.27 -28.78 -20.65
C ASN A 744 12.50 -29.12 -19.79
N ASP A 745 12.91 -28.22 -18.89
CA ASP A 745 14.14 -28.37 -18.10
C ASP A 745 14.12 -27.60 -16.77
N ALA A 746 13.12 -27.88 -15.94
CA ALA A 746 12.95 -27.22 -14.64
C ALA A 746 14.14 -27.43 -13.67
N TRP A 747 15.05 -28.37 -13.95
CA TRP A 747 16.31 -28.55 -13.20
C TRP A 747 17.22 -27.33 -13.23
N GLN A 748 17.07 -26.45 -14.23
CA GLN A 748 17.88 -25.23 -14.34
C GLN A 748 17.28 -24.04 -13.61
N ASP A 749 16.05 -24.16 -13.09
CA ASP A 749 15.32 -23.01 -12.55
C ASP A 749 15.31 -22.93 -11.02
N TYR A 750 15.75 -23.96 -10.29
CA TYR A 750 15.80 -23.93 -8.83
C TYR A 750 17.21 -23.67 -8.30
N SER A 751 17.30 -22.79 -7.31
CA SER A 751 18.53 -22.56 -6.53
C SER A 751 18.62 -23.55 -5.37
N VAL A 752 17.51 -23.84 -4.70
CA VAL A 752 17.42 -24.86 -3.63
C VAL A 752 16.43 -25.92 -4.07
N MET A 753 16.86 -27.17 -4.21
CA MET A 753 16.09 -28.19 -4.93
C MET A 753 16.17 -29.59 -4.29
N PRO A 754 15.38 -29.87 -3.25
CA PRO A 754 14.98 -31.23 -2.93
C PRO A 754 14.07 -31.84 -4.00
N TYR A 755 14.18 -33.15 -4.20
CA TYR A 755 13.35 -33.88 -5.15
C TYR A 755 13.07 -35.32 -4.69
N VAL A 756 11.85 -35.76 -4.95
CA VAL A 756 11.34 -37.11 -4.68
C VAL A 756 11.55 -37.96 -5.93
N ASN A 757 12.27 -39.09 -5.78
CA ASN A 757 12.53 -40.00 -6.88
C ASN A 757 12.47 -41.47 -6.44
N GLY A 758 11.77 -42.31 -7.20
CA GLY A 758 11.85 -43.77 -7.07
C GLY A 758 10.56 -44.51 -7.41
N ASN A 759 10.61 -45.84 -7.31
CA ASN A 759 9.44 -46.70 -7.50
C ASN A 759 8.67 -46.87 -6.18
N PRO A 760 7.36 -47.17 -6.23
CA PRO A 760 6.56 -47.48 -5.04
C PRO A 760 7.27 -48.47 -4.09
N GLY A 761 7.28 -48.15 -2.79
CA GLY A 761 8.00 -48.91 -1.77
C GLY A 761 9.54 -48.74 -1.75
N SER A 762 10.10 -47.89 -2.61
CA SER A 762 11.54 -47.59 -2.72
C SER A 762 11.83 -46.13 -3.07
N THR A 763 10.85 -45.25 -2.85
CA THR A 763 10.93 -43.81 -3.12
C THR A 763 11.80 -43.11 -2.09
N ASN A 764 12.62 -42.15 -2.53
CA ASN A 764 13.52 -41.40 -1.67
C ASN A 764 13.33 -39.90 -1.89
N LEU A 765 13.53 -39.11 -0.83
CA LEU A 765 13.81 -37.69 -0.95
C LEU A 765 15.32 -37.49 -1.07
N ASN A 766 15.73 -36.74 -2.09
CA ASN A 766 17.12 -36.43 -2.41
C ASN A 766 17.28 -34.92 -2.60
N VAL A 767 18.52 -34.45 -2.63
CA VAL A 767 18.87 -33.08 -3.03
C VAL A 767 19.99 -33.09 -4.05
N TYR A 768 20.02 -32.08 -4.91
CA TYR A 768 21.07 -31.85 -5.88
C TYR A 768 21.76 -30.52 -5.60
N GLY A 769 23.09 -30.53 -5.59
CA GLY A 769 23.96 -29.35 -5.55
C GLY A 769 25.00 -29.42 -6.67
N ASP A 770 25.40 -28.27 -7.22
CA ASP A 770 26.10 -28.17 -8.51
C ASP A 770 27.51 -28.79 -8.55
N ASN A 771 28.17 -28.97 -7.40
CA ASN A 771 29.47 -29.65 -7.29
C ASN A 771 29.40 -31.08 -6.74
N GLY A 772 28.23 -31.72 -6.78
CA GLY A 772 28.06 -33.09 -6.28
C GLY A 772 27.95 -33.19 -4.77
N THR A 773 27.63 -32.07 -4.10
CA THR A 773 27.33 -31.95 -2.66
C THR A 773 25.94 -32.49 -2.28
N GLY A 774 25.14 -32.93 -3.27
CA GLY A 774 23.83 -33.53 -3.07
C GLY A 774 23.85 -35.03 -2.73
N GLY A 775 22.70 -35.57 -2.31
CA GLY A 775 22.58 -36.97 -1.92
C GLY A 775 21.20 -37.36 -1.40
N LEU A 776 21.11 -38.59 -0.89
CA LEU A 776 19.93 -39.12 -0.22
C LEU A 776 19.70 -38.36 1.10
N ILE A 777 18.50 -37.77 1.28
CA ILE A 777 18.07 -37.17 2.54
C ILE A 777 17.48 -38.27 3.43
N THR A 778 16.38 -38.87 2.98
CA THR A 778 15.66 -39.92 3.71
C THR A 778 14.80 -40.76 2.77
N PRO A 779 14.65 -42.07 3.01
CA PRO A 779 13.63 -42.88 2.35
C PRO A 779 12.22 -42.38 2.72
N LEU A 780 11.33 -42.30 1.73
CA LEU A 780 9.93 -41.99 1.97
C LEU A 780 9.12 -43.28 2.10
N THR A 781 8.31 -43.36 3.15
CA THR A 781 7.33 -44.44 3.30
C THR A 781 6.03 -44.03 2.64
N ASP A 782 5.53 -44.85 1.71
CA ASP A 782 4.29 -44.57 0.98
C ASP A 782 3.12 -44.32 1.95
N GLY A 783 2.43 -43.18 1.76
CA GLY A 783 1.28 -42.77 2.56
C GLY A 783 1.60 -42.14 3.92
N LEU A 784 2.88 -41.89 4.26
CA LEU A 784 3.27 -41.16 5.47
C LEU A 784 3.86 -39.80 5.13
N TRP A 785 3.52 -38.79 5.95
CA TRP A 785 4.11 -37.46 5.89
C TRP A 785 5.53 -37.46 6.44
N GLN A 786 6.40 -36.70 5.80
CA GLN A 786 7.78 -36.46 6.20
C GLN A 786 8.00 -34.96 6.35
N ASN A 787 8.44 -34.50 7.51
CA ASN A 787 8.74 -33.10 7.77
C ASN A 787 10.14 -32.78 7.26
N ILE A 788 10.28 -31.64 6.56
CA ILE A 788 11.52 -31.16 5.95
C ILE A 788 11.76 -29.70 6.38
N TRP A 789 12.98 -29.38 6.77
CA TRP A 789 13.45 -28.00 6.93
C TRP A 789 14.61 -27.76 5.97
N LEU A 790 14.54 -26.66 5.24
CA LEU A 790 15.62 -26.14 4.42
C LEU A 790 16.15 -24.88 5.11
N VAL A 791 17.29 -24.98 5.78
CA VAL A 791 17.99 -23.81 6.34
C VAL A 791 18.86 -23.23 5.24
N VAL A 792 18.44 -22.11 4.66
CA VAL A 792 19.04 -21.54 3.45
C VAL A 792 19.85 -20.32 3.82
N ASP A 793 21.15 -20.35 3.52
CA ASP A 793 22.05 -19.21 3.60
C ASP A 793 22.28 -18.64 2.19
N ASN A 794 21.57 -17.55 1.88
CA ASN A 794 21.67 -16.88 0.59
C ASN A 794 22.91 -15.96 0.50
N ALA A 795 23.72 -15.85 1.55
CA ALA A 795 25.03 -15.19 1.50
C ALA A 795 26.11 -16.17 1.01
N THR A 796 26.12 -17.39 1.54
CA THR A 796 27.10 -18.44 1.18
C THR A 796 26.65 -19.30 0.01
N LYS A 797 25.39 -19.17 -0.43
CA LYS A 797 24.76 -20.00 -1.48
C LYS A 797 24.78 -21.48 -1.11
N THR A 798 24.48 -21.77 0.14
CA THR A 798 24.39 -23.13 0.70
C THR A 798 23.11 -23.30 1.49
N PHE A 799 22.71 -24.55 1.69
CA PHE A 799 21.61 -24.90 2.57
C PHE A 799 21.84 -26.22 3.29
N ASP A 800 21.32 -26.30 4.51
CA ASP A 800 21.24 -27.53 5.29
C ASP A 800 19.82 -28.11 5.20
N VAL A 801 19.72 -29.43 5.27
CA VAL A 801 18.45 -30.15 5.25
C VAL A 801 18.28 -30.91 6.56
N TYR A 802 17.18 -30.65 7.24
CA TYR A 802 16.77 -31.39 8.43
C TYR A 802 15.47 -32.15 8.17
N THR A 803 15.28 -33.26 8.87
CA THR A 803 14.08 -34.11 8.72
C THR A 803 13.56 -34.65 10.04
N SER A 804 12.27 -34.94 10.10
CA SER A 804 11.60 -35.60 11.24
C SER A 804 10.35 -36.33 10.78
N ALA A 805 10.03 -37.47 11.39
CA ALA A 805 8.83 -38.26 11.08
C ALA A 805 7.67 -38.02 12.06
N GLY A 806 7.79 -37.04 12.97
CA GLY A 806 6.84 -36.77 14.05
C GLY A 806 6.84 -35.31 14.50
N THR A 807 6.46 -35.05 15.75
CA THR A 807 6.36 -33.69 16.30
C THR A 807 7.71 -33.11 16.75
N ASP A 808 8.79 -33.88 16.68
CA ASP A 808 10.12 -33.44 17.09
C ASP A 808 10.71 -32.39 16.12
N ALA A 809 11.64 -31.58 16.63
CA ALA A 809 12.48 -30.69 15.83
C ALA A 809 13.28 -31.47 14.76
N GLY A 810 13.73 -30.75 13.73
CA GLY A 810 14.46 -31.36 12.62
C GLY A 810 15.80 -31.98 13.06
N THR A 811 16.08 -33.20 12.61
CA THR A 811 17.41 -33.82 12.71
C THR A 811 18.18 -33.58 11.42
N LEU A 812 19.43 -33.11 11.52
CA LEU A 812 20.27 -32.82 10.36
C LEU A 812 20.47 -34.08 9.52
N ALA A 813 20.02 -34.03 8.27
CA ALA A 813 20.14 -35.11 7.30
C ALA A 813 21.34 -34.88 6.37
N LEU A 814 21.47 -33.65 5.86
CA LEU A 814 22.56 -33.22 5.00
C LEU A 814 22.92 -31.77 5.33
N SER A 815 24.19 -31.41 5.18
CA SER A 815 24.69 -30.08 5.50
C SER A 815 25.58 -29.56 4.38
N ASP A 816 25.70 -28.25 4.28
CA ASP A 816 26.53 -27.53 3.32
C ASP A 816 26.23 -27.94 1.86
N VAL A 817 24.94 -28.17 1.55
CA VAL A 817 24.52 -28.45 0.18
C VAL A 817 24.57 -27.15 -0.60
N GLU A 818 25.39 -27.09 -1.64
CA GLU A 818 25.49 -25.90 -2.48
C GLU A 818 24.21 -25.69 -3.28
N PHE A 819 23.91 -24.43 -3.61
CA PHE A 819 22.84 -24.11 -4.53
C PHE A 819 23.04 -24.85 -5.87
N GLY A 820 21.92 -25.13 -6.52
CA GLY A 820 21.88 -25.63 -7.89
C GLY A 820 22.28 -24.57 -8.91
N ARG A 821 21.92 -24.78 -10.18
CA ARG A 821 22.45 -24.05 -11.35
C ARG A 821 22.18 -22.54 -11.41
N MET A 822 21.25 -22.03 -10.60
CA MET A 822 21.05 -20.59 -10.41
C MET A 822 21.86 -20.09 -9.20
N THR A 823 23.09 -19.60 -9.45
CA THR A 823 24.08 -19.19 -8.43
C THR A 823 24.45 -17.70 -8.43
N ASP A 824 23.91 -16.89 -9.35
CA ASP A 824 24.13 -15.43 -9.38
C ASP A 824 23.46 -14.73 -8.16
N PRO A 825 23.85 -13.50 -7.79
CA PRO A 825 23.18 -12.77 -6.70
C PRO A 825 21.75 -12.43 -7.11
N VAL A 826 20.82 -13.26 -6.67
CA VAL A 826 19.38 -13.13 -6.88
C VAL A 826 18.65 -13.44 -5.58
N ASP A 827 17.58 -12.70 -5.34
CA ASP A 827 16.65 -12.95 -4.25
C ASP A 827 15.84 -14.22 -4.59
N LEU A 828 15.53 -15.04 -3.58
CA LEU A 828 14.67 -16.21 -3.76
C LEU A 828 13.22 -15.76 -3.50
N GLU A 829 12.50 -15.51 -4.58
CA GLU A 829 11.19 -14.83 -4.56
C GLU A 829 10.00 -15.78 -4.76
N ALA A 830 10.25 -17.08 -4.97
CA ALA A 830 9.19 -18.04 -5.25
C ALA A 830 9.47 -19.43 -4.66
N PHE A 831 8.39 -20.13 -4.33
CA PHE A 831 8.38 -21.53 -3.93
C PHE A 831 7.58 -22.33 -4.94
N GLY A 832 8.10 -23.48 -5.39
CA GLY A 832 7.43 -24.27 -6.42
C GLY A 832 7.58 -25.78 -6.25
N VAL A 833 6.60 -26.52 -6.79
CA VAL A 833 6.53 -27.98 -6.78
C VAL A 833 6.22 -28.49 -8.19
N MET A 834 7.08 -29.36 -8.74
CA MET A 834 7.02 -29.79 -10.15
C MET A 834 7.20 -31.29 -10.31
N GLY A 835 6.24 -31.97 -10.95
CA GLY A 835 6.27 -33.39 -11.27
C GLY A 835 6.45 -33.67 -12.77
N ARG A 836 7.15 -34.76 -13.09
CA ARG A 836 7.35 -35.22 -14.47
C ARG A 836 6.68 -36.55 -14.80
N GLU A 837 6.63 -37.48 -13.85
CA GLU A 837 6.15 -38.85 -14.04
C GLU A 837 4.82 -39.10 -13.31
N ASP A 838 4.16 -40.25 -13.54
CA ASP A 838 2.82 -40.58 -13.00
C ASP A 838 2.77 -40.70 -11.45
N GLY A 839 3.91 -40.60 -10.77
CA GLY A 839 3.99 -40.61 -9.31
C GLY A 839 3.30 -39.39 -8.70
N ARG A 840 2.51 -39.66 -7.66
CA ARG A 840 1.72 -38.65 -6.95
C ARG A 840 2.43 -38.26 -5.65
N VAL A 841 2.88 -37.02 -5.59
CA VAL A 841 3.53 -36.44 -4.43
C VAL A 841 2.67 -35.31 -3.90
N ARG A 842 2.44 -35.30 -2.58
CA ARG A 842 1.73 -34.22 -1.89
C ARG A 842 2.72 -33.36 -1.11
N VAL A 843 2.46 -32.07 -1.08
CA VAL A 843 3.15 -31.06 -0.27
C VAL A 843 2.12 -30.31 0.54
N ASP A 844 2.42 -30.05 1.81
CA ASP A 844 1.50 -29.47 2.77
C ASP A 844 2.27 -28.66 3.82
N ASN A 845 1.55 -27.81 4.57
CA ASN A 845 2.06 -27.08 5.72
C ASN A 845 3.38 -26.35 5.42
N ILE A 846 3.36 -25.38 4.51
CA ILE A 846 4.55 -24.61 4.11
C ILE A 846 4.70 -23.40 5.04
N TYR A 847 5.82 -23.33 5.76
CA TYR A 847 6.10 -22.27 6.72
C TYR A 847 7.46 -21.60 6.44
N HIS A 848 7.52 -20.31 6.75
CA HIS A 848 8.74 -19.53 6.85
C HIS A 848 9.14 -19.34 8.31
N LEU A 849 10.39 -19.63 8.66
CA LEU A 849 10.97 -19.37 9.97
C LEU A 849 12.20 -18.47 9.83
N SER A 850 12.34 -17.50 10.74
CA SER A 850 13.42 -16.51 10.68
C SER A 850 14.77 -17.13 11.05
N GLY A 851 15.80 -16.90 10.22
CA GLY A 851 17.16 -17.35 10.49
C GLY A 851 17.30 -18.88 10.45
N VAL A 852 18.19 -19.41 11.29
CA VAL A 852 18.39 -20.85 11.47
C VAL A 852 17.44 -21.34 12.55
N ASP A 853 16.29 -21.89 12.15
CA ASP A 853 15.26 -22.37 13.08
C ASP A 853 14.73 -23.75 12.65
N ILE A 854 15.12 -24.78 13.39
CA ILE A 854 14.75 -26.18 13.17
C ILE A 854 13.58 -26.64 14.06
N THR A 855 12.90 -25.70 14.72
CA THR A 855 11.69 -26.01 15.49
C THR A 855 10.59 -26.50 14.55
N ASN A 856 9.77 -27.44 15.03
CA ASN A 856 8.67 -27.96 14.25
C ASN A 856 7.47 -27.02 14.38
N PRO A 857 7.08 -26.30 13.31
CA PRO A 857 5.96 -25.38 13.37
C PRO A 857 4.62 -26.09 13.60
N LEU A 858 4.58 -27.42 13.40
CA LEU A 858 3.42 -28.27 13.66
C LEU A 858 3.46 -28.94 15.03
N ALA A 859 4.51 -28.73 15.83
CA ALA A 859 4.51 -29.18 17.21
C ALA A 859 3.46 -28.37 18.00
N PRO A 860 2.72 -29.00 18.93
CA PRO A 860 1.95 -28.24 19.91
C PRO A 860 2.90 -27.29 20.65
N GLU A 861 2.48 -26.04 20.83
CA GLU A 861 3.27 -24.92 21.37
C GLU A 861 4.26 -25.37 22.46
N LEU A 862 5.58 -25.22 22.21
CA LEU A 862 6.62 -25.49 23.21
C LEU A 862 7.18 -24.15 23.70
N PRO A 863 7.05 -23.82 25.00
CA PRO A 863 7.72 -22.68 25.60
C PRO A 863 9.25 -22.83 25.52
N ALA A 864 9.96 -21.72 25.34
CA ALA A 864 11.41 -21.64 25.42
C ALA A 864 11.79 -20.47 26.35
N GLY A 865 12.59 -20.73 27.37
CA GLY A 865 13.08 -19.74 28.32
C GLY A 865 13.82 -18.63 27.60
N GLU A 866 13.48 -17.38 27.94
CA GLU A 866 13.99 -16.21 27.27
C GLU A 866 15.20 -15.61 27.99
N ILE A 867 16.10 -14.94 27.25
CA ILE A 867 17.29 -14.32 27.84
C ILE A 867 17.23 -12.81 27.69
N LEU A 868 17.26 -12.08 28.81
CA LEU A 868 17.50 -10.64 28.82
C LEU A 868 18.99 -10.37 29.08
N SER A 869 19.69 -9.82 28.10
CA SER A 869 21.12 -9.49 28.24
C SER A 869 21.32 -8.03 28.67
N VAL A 870 22.16 -7.78 29.67
CA VAL A 870 22.59 -6.46 30.13
C VAL A 870 24.10 -6.36 30.04
N GLN A 871 24.62 -5.61 29.07
CA GLN A 871 26.06 -5.48 28.84
C GLN A 871 26.73 -4.54 29.88
N GLY A 872 25.97 -3.63 30.49
CA GLY A 872 26.41 -2.79 31.60
C GLY A 872 26.14 -3.40 32.98
N ASN A 873 25.96 -2.51 33.97
CA ASN A 873 25.53 -2.90 35.31
C ASN A 873 23.99 -2.94 35.42
N LEU A 874 23.48 -3.85 36.25
CA LEU A 874 22.08 -3.90 36.67
C LEU A 874 21.92 -3.29 38.07
N THR A 875 20.93 -2.41 38.25
CA THR A 875 20.51 -1.90 39.57
C THR A 875 18.99 -1.94 39.71
N LEU A 876 18.51 -2.75 40.65
CA LEU A 876 17.11 -2.78 41.07
C LEU A 876 17.02 -2.04 42.41
N GLY A 877 16.25 -0.94 42.45
CA GLY A 877 16.09 -0.09 43.65
C GLY A 877 14.71 -0.22 44.28
N GLY A 878 14.32 -1.43 44.67
CA GLY A 878 12.97 -1.78 45.12
C GLY A 878 12.02 -2.14 43.97
N ALA A 879 12.56 -2.57 42.84
CA ALA A 879 11.81 -2.94 41.63
C ALA A 879 11.35 -4.40 41.65
N THR A 880 10.43 -4.77 40.77
CA THR A 880 10.05 -6.18 40.53
C THR A 880 10.81 -6.73 39.34
N LEU A 881 11.45 -7.87 39.48
CA LEU A 881 11.98 -8.70 38.39
C LEU A 881 11.01 -9.86 38.17
N GLU A 882 10.35 -9.88 37.02
CA GLU A 882 9.44 -10.96 36.58
C GLU A 882 10.21 -11.95 35.71
N VAL A 883 10.13 -13.23 36.08
CA VAL A 883 10.71 -14.36 35.33
C VAL A 883 9.74 -15.52 35.36
N ASP A 884 9.73 -16.26 34.27
CA ASP A 884 8.89 -17.43 34.14
C ASP A 884 9.69 -18.73 34.03
N LEU A 885 9.11 -19.85 34.48
CA LEU A 885 9.74 -21.18 34.41
C LEU A 885 8.83 -22.23 33.76
N ASP A 886 9.46 -23.10 32.98
CA ASP A 886 8.88 -24.31 32.37
C ASP A 886 9.71 -25.56 32.76
N ALA A 887 9.17 -26.74 32.47
CA ALA A 887 9.80 -28.05 32.64
C ALA A 887 11.13 -28.24 31.92
N ASN A 888 11.37 -27.53 30.81
CA ASN A 888 12.59 -27.71 30.02
C ASN A 888 13.52 -26.50 30.03
N THR A 889 12.98 -25.30 30.26
CA THR A 889 13.70 -24.03 30.14
C THR A 889 13.11 -22.97 31.08
N HIS A 890 13.85 -21.88 31.33
CA HIS A 890 13.38 -20.79 32.18
C HIS A 890 14.00 -19.46 31.76
N ASP A 891 13.31 -18.38 32.10
CA ASP A 891 13.79 -17.03 31.82
C ASP A 891 15.05 -16.70 32.62
N THR A 892 16.02 -16.11 31.93
CA THR A 892 17.31 -15.75 32.52
C THR A 892 17.67 -14.30 32.21
N ILE A 893 18.29 -13.63 33.17
CA ILE A 893 18.94 -12.33 32.96
C ILE A 893 20.46 -12.48 33.05
N GLU A 894 21.16 -12.09 32.00
CA GLU A 894 22.62 -12.16 31.91
C GLU A 894 23.21 -10.76 32.04
N VAL A 895 24.01 -10.51 33.07
CA VAL A 895 24.61 -9.21 33.34
C VAL A 895 26.12 -9.29 33.16
N LEU A 896 26.70 -8.62 32.17
CA LEU A 896 28.15 -8.62 31.99
C LEU A 896 28.86 -7.83 33.11
N GLY A 897 28.23 -6.75 33.58
CA GLY A 897 28.69 -5.93 34.70
C GLY A 897 28.30 -6.48 36.06
N THR A 898 28.12 -5.60 37.05
CA THR A 898 27.66 -5.98 38.39
C THR A 898 26.14 -5.90 38.52
N ALA A 899 25.56 -6.71 39.40
CA ALA A 899 24.15 -6.67 39.76
C ALA A 899 23.97 -6.21 41.22
N ASN A 900 23.24 -5.12 41.42
CA ASN A 900 22.82 -4.61 42.74
C ASN A 900 21.31 -4.80 42.89
N LEU A 901 20.91 -5.70 43.79
CA LEU A 901 19.55 -6.21 43.90
C LEU A 901 18.85 -5.70 45.17
N ASP A 902 17.76 -4.99 44.98
CA ASP A 902 16.79 -4.62 46.02
C ASP A 902 15.39 -4.65 45.39
N GLY A 903 14.44 -5.36 46.01
CA GLY A 903 13.08 -5.50 45.51
C GLY A 903 12.51 -6.91 45.53
N VAL A 904 11.67 -7.24 44.54
CA VAL A 904 10.90 -8.48 44.46
C VAL A 904 11.32 -9.28 43.24
N LEU A 905 11.49 -10.59 43.39
CA LEU A 905 11.57 -11.56 42.32
C LEU A 905 10.20 -12.23 42.20
N ALA A 906 9.43 -11.88 41.17
CA ALA A 906 8.12 -12.43 40.89
C ALA A 906 8.26 -13.65 39.96
N ILE A 907 7.75 -14.79 40.43
CA ILE A 907 7.86 -16.08 39.74
C ILE A 907 6.48 -16.50 39.21
N SER A 908 6.44 -16.89 37.93
CA SER A 908 5.32 -17.61 37.31
C SER A 908 5.79 -18.96 36.78
N LEU A 909 4.92 -19.96 36.85
CA LEU A 909 5.13 -21.26 36.20
C LEU A 909 4.22 -21.42 35.00
N GLU A 910 4.69 -22.13 33.98
CA GLU A 910 3.85 -22.65 32.90
C GLU A 910 2.68 -23.47 33.47
N GLU A 911 1.54 -23.44 32.78
CA GLU A 911 0.37 -24.20 33.23
C GLU A 911 0.69 -25.71 33.28
N GLY A 912 0.51 -26.32 34.45
CA GLY A 912 0.81 -27.75 34.66
C GLY A 912 2.28 -28.07 34.90
N PHE A 913 3.18 -27.07 34.93
CA PHE A 913 4.55 -27.30 35.34
C PHE A 913 4.66 -27.42 36.87
N HIS A 914 5.24 -28.54 37.31
CA HIS A 914 5.51 -28.84 38.71
C HIS A 914 7.00 -29.19 38.89
N PRO A 915 7.86 -28.21 39.25
CA PRO A 915 9.28 -28.47 39.46
C PRO A 915 9.51 -29.49 40.59
N ALA A 916 10.54 -30.32 40.44
CA ALA A 916 10.90 -31.32 41.43
C ALA A 916 11.49 -30.65 42.68
N VAL A 917 11.23 -31.24 43.84
CA VAL A 917 11.81 -30.76 45.11
C VAL A 917 13.33 -30.74 45.03
N GLY A 918 13.94 -29.58 45.34
CA GLY A 918 15.38 -29.38 45.26
C GLY A 918 15.91 -29.08 43.86
N GLU A 919 15.05 -29.04 42.83
CA GLU A 919 15.41 -28.58 41.49
C GLU A 919 15.81 -27.11 41.53
N GLY A 920 16.92 -26.77 40.85
CA GLY A 920 17.53 -25.45 40.87
C GLY A 920 17.49 -24.78 39.51
N PHE A 921 17.15 -23.49 39.49
CA PHE A 921 17.06 -22.65 38.29
C PHE A 921 17.98 -21.44 38.45
N THR A 922 18.96 -21.30 37.56
CA THR A 922 19.84 -20.12 37.53
C THR A 922 19.14 -18.98 36.80
N LEU A 923 18.62 -18.01 37.54
CA LEU A 923 17.80 -16.94 36.98
C LEU A 923 18.60 -15.71 36.58
N LEU A 924 19.73 -15.47 37.26
CA LEU A 924 20.58 -14.31 36.99
C LEU A 924 22.06 -14.71 37.07
N SER A 925 22.84 -14.27 36.10
CA SER A 925 24.31 -14.30 36.15
C SER A 925 24.89 -12.89 36.10
N ALA A 926 25.97 -12.63 36.85
CA ALA A 926 26.68 -11.35 36.87
C ALA A 926 28.17 -11.49 37.19
N SER A 927 29.00 -10.48 36.87
CA SER A 927 30.40 -10.45 37.31
C SER A 927 30.56 -10.34 38.84
N ALA A 928 29.59 -9.72 39.49
CA ALA A 928 29.41 -9.73 40.94
C ALA A 928 27.95 -9.41 41.29
N ILE A 929 27.38 -10.13 42.25
CA ILE A 929 26.05 -9.88 42.79
C ILE A 929 26.16 -9.28 44.20
N SER A 930 25.36 -8.26 44.48
CA SER A 930 25.18 -7.66 45.81
C SER A 930 23.70 -7.41 46.08
N GLY A 931 23.31 -7.42 47.36
CA GLY A 931 21.90 -7.31 47.75
C GLY A 931 21.14 -8.63 47.64
N THR A 932 19.80 -8.59 47.72
CA THR A 932 18.93 -9.76 47.63
C THR A 932 17.53 -9.35 47.16
N LEU A 933 16.76 -10.31 46.65
CA LEU A 933 15.36 -10.11 46.25
C LEU A 933 14.45 -10.88 47.20
N MET A 934 13.27 -10.32 47.46
CA MET A 934 12.19 -11.03 48.13
C MET A 934 11.40 -11.85 47.10
N LEU A 935 11.05 -13.09 47.42
CA LEU A 935 10.20 -13.89 46.54
C LEU A 935 8.76 -13.35 46.55
N GLY A 936 8.16 -13.30 45.36
CA GLY A 936 6.78 -12.87 45.13
C GLY A 936 6.22 -13.48 43.84
N GLY A 937 5.17 -12.89 43.28
CA GLY A 937 4.44 -13.48 42.15
C GLY A 937 3.51 -14.63 42.59
N PRO A 938 2.76 -15.22 41.64
CA PRO A 938 1.81 -16.30 41.93
C PRO A 938 2.47 -17.55 42.52
N ASP A 939 3.70 -17.89 42.11
CA ASP A 939 4.37 -19.14 42.49
C ASP A 939 5.55 -18.97 43.45
N GLY A 940 5.87 -17.73 43.87
CA GLY A 940 7.06 -17.44 44.67
C GLY A 940 7.15 -18.19 46.02
N SER A 941 6.03 -18.60 46.61
CA SER A 941 5.99 -19.36 47.87
C SER A 941 6.54 -20.78 47.73
N ARG A 942 6.62 -21.31 46.51
CA ARG A 942 7.11 -22.68 46.22
C ARG A 942 8.63 -22.78 46.20
N PHE A 943 9.33 -21.66 46.32
CA PHE A 943 10.76 -21.59 46.12
C PHE A 943 11.50 -20.97 47.30
N THR A 944 12.80 -21.19 47.32
CA THR A 944 13.76 -20.43 48.13
C THR A 944 14.90 -19.97 47.25
N LEU A 945 15.53 -18.86 47.62
CA LEU A 945 16.82 -18.47 47.07
C LEU A 945 17.89 -19.29 47.81
N ALA A 946 18.29 -20.43 47.25
CA ALA A 946 19.10 -21.41 47.98
C ALA A 946 20.59 -21.07 48.02
N ASN A 947 21.12 -20.34 47.04
CA ASN A 947 22.53 -19.95 47.00
C ASN A 947 22.72 -18.81 45.99
N SER A 948 22.90 -17.57 46.46
CA SER A 948 23.62 -16.60 45.64
C SER A 948 25.10 -16.97 45.72
N THR A 949 25.71 -17.45 44.62
CA THR A 949 27.17 -17.41 44.55
C THR A 949 27.61 -15.95 44.42
N ALA A 950 28.91 -15.67 44.36
CA ALA A 950 29.34 -14.30 44.08
C ALA A 950 28.85 -13.79 42.71
N THR A 951 28.39 -14.69 41.82
CA THR A 951 28.14 -14.43 40.40
C THR A 951 26.80 -14.94 39.88
N GLU A 952 26.04 -15.75 40.63
CA GLU A 952 24.77 -16.34 40.16
C GLU A 952 23.68 -16.26 41.23
N LEU A 953 22.44 -16.00 40.80
CA LEU A 953 21.23 -16.11 41.62
C LEU A 953 20.49 -17.40 41.24
N ILE A 954 20.44 -18.35 42.18
CA ILE A 954 19.81 -19.65 41.97
C ILE A 954 18.54 -19.75 42.81
N LEU A 955 17.42 -19.98 42.14
CA LEU A 955 16.14 -20.35 42.73
C LEU A 955 16.11 -21.86 42.93
N THR A 956 15.57 -22.35 44.03
CA THR A 956 15.42 -23.79 44.28
C THR A 956 14.03 -24.11 44.75
N CYS A 957 13.40 -25.09 44.11
CA CYS A 957 12.07 -25.56 44.51
C CYS A 957 12.16 -26.14 45.92
N LEU A 958 11.30 -25.65 46.81
CA LEU A 958 11.19 -26.18 48.16
C LEU A 958 10.46 -27.53 48.12
N GLY A 959 10.77 -28.38 49.10
CA GLY A 959 9.95 -29.55 49.37
C GLY A 959 8.58 -29.12 49.84
N GLY A 960 7.52 -29.64 49.20
CA GLY A 960 6.19 -29.63 49.79
C GLY A 960 6.30 -30.18 51.21
N LEU A 961 5.64 -29.52 52.17
CA LEU A 961 5.52 -30.07 53.51
C LEU A 961 4.70 -31.37 53.39
N PRO A 962 5.21 -32.56 53.77
CA PRO A 962 4.44 -33.78 53.58
C PRO A 962 3.07 -33.65 54.26
N GLY A 963 1.99 -33.93 53.55
CA GLY A 963 0.61 -33.71 54.01
C GLY A 963 -0.05 -32.39 53.59
N ASP A 964 0.71 -31.42 53.07
CA ASP A 964 0.20 -30.14 52.53
C ASP A 964 -0.27 -30.34 51.08
N PHE A 965 -1.52 -30.77 50.94
CA PHE A 965 -2.14 -31.14 49.68
C PHE A 965 -2.69 -29.95 48.88
N ASN A 966 -2.82 -28.77 49.50
CA ASN A 966 -3.21 -27.55 48.81
C ASN A 966 -2.04 -26.58 48.58
N SER A 967 -0.83 -26.91 49.06
CA SER A 967 0.39 -26.11 48.97
C SER A 967 0.29 -24.72 49.61
N ASP A 968 -0.52 -24.56 50.65
CA ASP A 968 -0.65 -23.29 51.38
C ASP A 968 0.42 -23.08 52.46
N GLY A 969 1.32 -24.07 52.63
CA GLY A 969 2.45 -24.04 53.55
C GLY A 969 2.11 -24.53 54.96
N VAL A 970 0.88 -24.96 55.20
CA VAL A 970 0.36 -25.46 56.48
C VAL A 970 -0.35 -26.78 56.26
N VAL A 971 -0.06 -27.82 57.04
CA VAL A 971 -0.88 -29.05 57.00
C VAL A 971 -2.09 -28.88 57.91
N ASP A 972 -3.26 -28.60 57.36
CA ASP A 972 -4.49 -28.39 58.10
C ASP A 972 -5.72 -29.12 57.51
N LEU A 973 -6.94 -28.70 57.88
CA LEU A 973 -8.17 -29.37 57.43
C LEU A 973 -8.49 -29.10 55.95
N ALA A 974 -7.94 -28.05 55.34
CA ALA A 974 -8.08 -27.76 53.92
C ALA A 974 -7.39 -28.84 53.08
N ASP A 975 -6.21 -29.32 53.49
CA ASP A 975 -5.52 -30.43 52.83
C ASP A 975 -6.32 -31.72 52.88
N TYR A 976 -6.96 -32.00 54.02
CA TYR A 976 -7.84 -33.16 54.14
C TYR A 976 -8.98 -33.13 53.11
N VAL A 977 -9.50 -31.94 52.81
CA VAL A 977 -10.54 -31.78 51.79
C VAL A 977 -9.98 -32.08 50.40
N VAL A 978 -8.76 -31.63 50.10
CA VAL A 978 -8.09 -31.94 48.82
C VAL A 978 -7.86 -33.44 48.67
N TRP A 979 -7.30 -34.10 49.69
CA TRP A 979 -7.12 -35.56 49.69
C TRP A 979 -8.45 -36.29 49.48
N ARG A 980 -9.48 -35.95 50.27
CA ARG A 980 -10.77 -36.63 50.24
C ARG A 980 -11.45 -36.48 48.87
N ASN A 981 -11.34 -35.30 48.26
CA ASN A 981 -11.96 -35.04 46.97
C ASN A 981 -11.24 -35.76 45.82
N ASN A 982 -9.96 -36.10 46.01
CA ASN A 982 -9.13 -36.76 45.00
C ASN A 982 -8.87 -38.25 45.30
N LEU A 983 -9.55 -38.86 46.28
CA LEU A 983 -9.36 -40.26 46.64
C LEU A 983 -9.59 -41.20 45.44
N GLY A 984 -8.56 -41.97 45.08
CA GLY A 984 -8.55 -42.88 43.93
C GLY A 984 -8.17 -42.24 42.58
N ALA A 985 -7.83 -40.97 42.56
CA ALA A 985 -7.24 -40.30 41.40
C ALA A 985 -5.73 -40.60 41.29
N PRO A 986 -5.10 -40.35 40.12
CA PRO A 986 -3.65 -40.42 39.98
C PRO A 986 -2.93 -39.47 40.93
N GLU A 987 -1.77 -39.86 41.45
CA GLU A 987 -1.00 -39.06 42.42
C GLU A 987 -0.63 -37.65 41.93
N SER A 988 -0.56 -37.46 40.61
CA SER A 988 -0.27 -36.17 39.98
C SER A 988 -1.28 -35.06 40.29
N VAL A 989 -2.43 -35.39 40.90
CA VAL A 989 -3.39 -34.38 41.37
C VAL A 989 -3.01 -33.75 42.72
N LEU A 990 -2.03 -34.32 43.42
CA LEU A 990 -1.47 -33.78 44.66
C LEU A 990 -0.12 -33.09 44.39
N PRO A 991 0.25 -32.05 45.15
CA PRO A 991 1.53 -31.38 45.01
C PRO A 991 2.72 -32.33 45.21
N ALA A 992 3.75 -32.20 44.37
CA ALA A 992 4.95 -33.03 44.47
C ALA A 992 5.63 -32.91 45.85
N GLY A 993 5.91 -34.06 46.48
CA GLY A 993 6.50 -34.13 47.83
C GLY A 993 5.50 -33.97 48.98
N SER A 994 4.20 -33.80 48.71
CA SER A 994 3.15 -33.81 49.74
C SER A 994 2.65 -35.21 50.10
N SER A 995 2.83 -36.19 49.22
CA SER A 995 2.33 -37.58 49.29
C SER A 995 3.32 -38.59 49.88
N ASP A 996 2.91 -39.85 50.04
CA ASP A 996 3.75 -40.95 50.59
C ASP A 996 4.50 -41.81 49.53
N ASP A 997 4.39 -41.40 48.26
CA ASP A 997 5.21 -41.78 47.10
C ASP A 997 5.33 -43.29 46.79
N ALA A 998 4.44 -44.13 47.33
CA ALA A 998 4.59 -45.59 47.26
C ALA A 998 3.76 -46.31 46.17
N ASN A 999 2.71 -45.71 45.61
CA ASN A 999 1.65 -46.43 44.86
C ASN A 999 1.03 -45.68 43.65
N SER A 1000 1.47 -44.46 43.34
CA SER A 1000 1.00 -43.65 42.19
C SER A 1000 -0.50 -43.32 42.15
N VAL A 1001 -1.23 -43.49 43.26
CA VAL A 1001 -2.66 -43.19 43.39
C VAL A 1001 -2.96 -42.63 44.78
N VAL A 1002 -3.82 -41.61 44.85
CA VAL A 1002 -4.22 -40.98 46.11
C VAL A 1002 -5.02 -41.96 46.96
N ASP A 1003 -4.46 -42.41 48.08
CA ASP A 1003 -5.07 -43.46 48.90
C ASP A 1003 -4.91 -43.27 50.42
N ALA A 1004 -5.00 -44.36 51.19
CA ALA A 1004 -4.89 -44.32 52.64
C ALA A 1004 -3.48 -43.98 53.15
N GLY A 1005 -2.46 -44.16 52.30
CA GLY A 1005 -1.08 -43.77 52.52
C GLY A 1005 -0.92 -42.25 52.66
N ASP A 1006 -1.47 -41.50 51.72
CA ASP A 1006 -1.46 -40.02 51.73
C ASP A 1006 -2.22 -39.46 52.94
N TYR A 1007 -3.36 -40.07 53.27
CA TYR A 1007 -4.06 -39.72 54.51
C TYR A 1007 -3.21 -39.92 55.76
N ALA A 1008 -2.39 -40.98 55.81
CA ALA A 1008 -1.49 -41.22 56.91
C ALA A 1008 -0.37 -40.16 56.94
N THR A 1009 0.14 -39.75 55.79
CA THR A 1009 1.10 -38.64 55.66
C THR A 1009 0.52 -37.33 56.17
N TRP A 1010 -0.66 -36.91 55.70
CA TRP A 1010 -1.38 -35.76 56.24
C TRP A 1010 -1.56 -35.83 57.75
N LYS A 1011 -2.00 -36.99 58.26
CA LYS A 1011 -2.26 -37.17 59.68
C LYS A 1011 -1.00 -37.05 60.54
N VAL A 1012 0.15 -37.51 60.06
CA VAL A 1012 1.43 -37.41 60.78
C VAL A 1012 1.95 -35.98 60.80
N HIS A 1013 1.62 -35.19 59.79
CA HIS A 1013 2.13 -33.83 59.61
C HIS A 1013 1.10 -32.75 59.97
N PHE A 1014 -0.13 -33.11 60.35
CA PHE A 1014 -1.19 -32.18 60.75
C PHE A 1014 -0.73 -31.20 61.83
N GLY A 1015 -0.86 -29.91 61.54
CA GLY A 1015 -0.41 -28.79 62.37
C GLY A 1015 1.04 -28.39 62.16
N GLN A 1016 1.79 -29.03 61.25
CA GLN A 1016 3.11 -28.56 60.83
C GLN A 1016 2.97 -27.36 59.87
N MET A 1017 4.00 -26.51 59.86
CA MET A 1017 4.14 -25.39 58.94
C MET A 1017 5.55 -25.43 58.38
N SER A 1018 5.72 -25.08 57.10
CA SER A 1018 7.05 -25.02 56.50
C SER A 1018 7.87 -23.89 57.14
N ASN A 1019 9.09 -24.20 57.59
CA ASN A 1019 9.99 -23.23 58.21
C ASN A 1019 10.68 -22.39 57.12
N VAL A 1020 9.92 -21.50 56.49
CA VAL A 1020 10.47 -20.47 55.60
C VAL A 1020 10.55 -19.16 56.38
N GLY A 1021 11.77 -18.67 56.61
CA GLY A 1021 12.10 -17.28 56.95
C GLY A 1021 11.27 -16.58 58.03
N SER A 1022 11.80 -16.49 59.25
CA SER A 1022 11.29 -15.71 60.38
C SER A 1022 10.59 -14.38 60.03
N VAL A 1023 9.26 -14.37 60.09
CA VAL A 1023 8.48 -13.17 60.46
C VAL A 1023 7.91 -13.43 61.84
N GLY A 1024 8.38 -12.66 62.83
CA GLY A 1024 7.90 -12.75 64.19
C GLY A 1024 6.40 -12.50 64.29
N ARG A 1025 5.60 -13.56 64.47
CA ARG A 1025 4.25 -13.48 65.01
C ARG A 1025 4.11 -14.52 66.12
N SER A 1026 4.27 -14.05 67.35
CA SER A 1026 3.88 -14.78 68.54
C SER A 1026 2.36 -14.77 68.68
N PHE A 1027 1.70 -15.93 68.60
CA PHE A 1027 0.40 -16.13 69.24
C PHE A 1027 0.29 -17.52 69.87
N ALA A 1028 -0.30 -17.49 71.07
CA ALA A 1028 -0.50 -18.60 71.97
C ALA A 1028 -1.77 -19.39 71.62
N GLY A 1029 -1.78 -20.67 71.97
CA GLY A 1029 -2.99 -21.47 72.14
C GLY A 1029 -2.90 -22.82 71.46
N ALA A 1030 -2.49 -23.85 72.19
CA ALA A 1030 -2.76 -25.23 71.80
C ALA A 1030 -4.29 -25.42 71.75
N VAL A 1031 -4.83 -25.69 70.57
CA VAL A 1031 -6.22 -26.13 70.41
C VAL A 1031 -6.21 -27.65 70.52
N GLU A 1032 -6.86 -28.17 71.57
CA GLU A 1032 -7.08 -29.61 71.73
C GLU A 1032 -7.94 -30.15 70.58
N VAL A 1033 -7.50 -31.29 70.02
CA VAL A 1033 -8.20 -32.07 69.01
C VAL A 1033 -9.57 -32.53 69.56
N PRO A 1034 -10.70 -32.31 68.85
CA PRO A 1034 -11.96 -32.91 69.23
C PRO A 1034 -11.91 -34.43 69.03
N GLU A 1035 -11.89 -35.20 70.11
CA GLU A 1035 -12.08 -36.64 70.03
C GLU A 1035 -13.51 -37.00 69.59
N PRO A 1036 -13.62 -38.08 68.80
CA PRO A 1036 -14.76 -38.97 68.70
C PRO A 1036 -15.63 -39.15 69.94
N SER A 1037 -16.61 -38.30 70.26
CA SER A 1037 -17.48 -38.62 71.40
C SER A 1037 -18.09 -40.01 71.22
N ALA A 1038 -17.75 -40.93 72.12
CA ALA A 1038 -18.15 -42.34 72.14
C ALA A 1038 -19.69 -42.59 72.22
N LEU A 1039 -20.49 -41.52 72.11
CA LEU A 1039 -21.95 -41.52 72.13
C LEU A 1039 -22.58 -41.90 70.78
N TRP A 1040 -21.89 -41.73 69.65
CA TRP A 1040 -22.44 -42.08 68.32
C TRP A 1040 -22.37 -43.58 67.99
N LEU A 1041 -21.41 -44.30 68.57
CA LEU A 1041 -21.30 -45.77 68.42
C LEU A 1041 -22.28 -46.53 69.34
N LEU A 1042 -22.81 -45.90 70.39
CA LEU A 1042 -23.84 -46.46 71.28
C LEU A 1042 -25.27 -46.24 70.77
N THR A 1043 -25.51 -45.23 69.92
CA THR A 1043 -26.84 -44.98 69.34
C THR A 1043 -27.14 -45.81 68.09
N LEU A 1044 -26.12 -46.11 67.26
CA LEU A 1044 -26.28 -47.03 66.12
C LEU A 1044 -26.45 -48.50 66.56
N SER A 1045 -25.82 -48.91 67.65
CA SER A 1045 -25.97 -50.27 68.20
C SER A 1045 -27.33 -50.49 68.89
N ALA A 1046 -27.96 -49.44 69.43
CA ALA A 1046 -29.32 -49.52 70.00
C ALA A 1046 -30.45 -49.50 68.94
N ALA A 1047 -30.22 -48.89 67.76
CA ALA A 1047 -31.19 -48.87 66.68
C ALA A 1047 -31.30 -50.21 65.92
N LEU A 1048 -30.19 -50.97 65.83
CA LEU A 1048 -30.15 -52.29 65.17
C LEU A 1048 -30.74 -53.42 66.01
N PHE A 1049 -30.94 -53.24 67.32
CA PHE A 1049 -31.60 -54.24 68.19
C PHE A 1049 -33.13 -54.11 68.29
N ARG A 1050 -33.75 -53.07 67.69
CA ARG A 1050 -35.22 -52.90 67.70
C ARG A 1050 -35.96 -53.34 66.44
N LEU A 1051 -35.26 -53.83 65.41
CA LEU A 1051 -35.87 -54.31 64.14
C LEU A 1051 -35.94 -55.85 64.01
N ARG A 1052 -35.62 -56.62 65.05
CA ARG A 1052 -35.87 -58.08 65.13
C ARG A 1052 -36.81 -58.45 66.29
N ARG A 1053 -38.08 -58.03 66.22
CA ARG A 1053 -39.21 -58.71 66.88
C ARG A 1053 -40.56 -58.15 66.42
N ARG A 1054 -41.18 -58.77 65.40
CA ARG A 1054 -42.58 -59.27 65.37
C ARG A 1054 -43.08 -59.49 63.93
N VAL A 1055 -43.52 -60.75 63.73
CA VAL A 1055 -44.29 -61.36 62.61
C VAL A 1055 -43.54 -61.55 61.30
#